data_AF-A0AAT9W524-F1
#
_entry.id   AF-A0AAT9W524-F1
#
_cell.length_a   1.000
_cell.length_b   1.000
_cell.length_c   1.000
_cell.angle_alpha   90.00
_cell.angle_beta   90.00
_cell.angle_gamma   90.00
#
_symmetry.space_group_name_H-M   'P 1'
#
loop_
_entity.id
_entity.type
_entity.pdbx_description
1 polymer ?
#
loop_
_entity_poly.entity_id
_entity_poly.type
_entity_poly.pdbx_seq_one_letter_code
_entity_poly.pdbx_strand_id
1 'polypeptide(L)'
;MGTLPLSVVAYPLIVKALPPRLRQLKSAVYAASPLYFGISINCLACYNRRPPQKHIFMMYLPCVNDKGAVEMPNSSKPRKKKTSKTKAKSNTNPIQTLPEYYSVTFLHVTETHVENMQKETNQARAALISPYQEKIKRDQDTLLTGDEAWDTLHPLMEIIEEKIKDIISKHSLFFWFHLYRRVAPQSIAEEYEKSDAGTISTVRLVLETAFFKYAKSFGDDICLSNTLSEKEVLGGYFYEAHSKGGMTPDTIKKVWELYQSQPQWVLKEYSPDIQKSIYILEGYAYEYWRVTAKMRAISKGVALHVDRNGAWREARTKEQDALILSYDRRLDKGKHYLSTAKGLPSFVATKKDGTQSYIFCLQYNYDRHPFREFISENNPFKDQITNFVPALINTDNFINAHNSLIEPFFKRMGFTLRSLLLFLQALSYQHILYRGQTSHPAQDEVIRVWSTLQRAYTATSRSPEELNNELIRLLSLTSTEVDYINDVTPANFLRICEYLTLSEEKKERLSLWSYGPRPVIFHHGDISVIDLGGILTFLSNLFFGIRENAQQRGLDFEELLRTEIEQQGYDLLPVRFLRRPDEKYRETDLAIRIGNNLVLCDCRTSERPLDWIIGKPSVIEKRNKLMQEKIEKVLSIKEFVCENLPILNGDYSWVQSVISLGVVTEVEWIDSQEERYWLDKDNDLPVLMSIQELLDFLEKLKAQADASRNIR
;
A
#
# COMPACT_ATOMS: atom_id res chain seq x y z
N MET A 1 17.53 12.00 -5.65
CA MET A 1 16.99 10.67 -5.32
C MET A 1 15.54 10.69 -5.75
N GLY A 2 15.31 10.34 -7.02
CA GLY A 2 13.97 10.28 -7.60
C GLY A 2 13.64 8.81 -7.81
N THR A 3 12.69 8.30 -7.04
CA THR A 3 11.90 7.15 -7.47
C THR A 3 11.19 7.58 -8.75
N LEU A 4 11.55 6.98 -9.88
CA LEU A 4 10.75 7.15 -11.10
C LEU A 4 9.35 6.60 -10.80
N PRO A 5 8.31 7.29 -11.24
CA PRO A 5 7.13 7.42 -10.42
C PRO A 5 5.98 6.58 -11.00
N LEU A 6 5.12 6.08 -10.12
CA LEU A 6 3.72 5.81 -10.46
C LEU A 6 2.92 7.09 -10.79
N SER A 7 3.59 8.25 -10.91
CA SER A 7 3.05 9.47 -11.53
C SER A 7 3.38 9.40 -13.03
N VAL A 8 2.43 9.41 -13.95
CA VAL A 8 1.31 10.32 -14.09
C VAL A 8 0.15 9.50 -14.66
N VAL A 9 -1.08 10.00 -14.56
CA VAL A 9 -2.33 9.43 -15.11
C VAL A 9 -3.20 8.67 -14.09
N ALA A 10 -3.15 8.90 -12.76
CA ALA A 10 -4.14 8.20 -11.90
C ALA A 10 -5.59 8.66 -12.16
N TYR A 11 -5.87 9.94 -12.43
CA TYR A 11 -7.27 10.35 -12.71
C TYR A 11 -7.79 9.85 -14.05
N PRO A 12 -7.06 10.01 -15.16
CA PRO A 12 -7.50 9.44 -16.41
C PRO A 12 -7.42 7.91 -16.34
N LEU A 13 -6.60 7.26 -15.50
CA LEU A 13 -6.64 5.81 -15.30
C LEU A 13 -7.82 5.37 -14.44
N ILE A 14 -8.23 6.07 -13.38
CA ILE A 14 -9.45 5.73 -12.61
C ILE A 14 -10.67 5.88 -13.53
N VAL A 15 -10.73 6.94 -14.34
CA VAL A 15 -11.83 7.13 -15.31
C VAL A 15 -11.71 6.21 -16.53
N LYS A 16 -10.51 5.87 -17.01
CA LYS A 16 -10.29 4.93 -18.14
C LYS A 16 -10.41 3.46 -17.72
N ALA A 17 -10.08 3.12 -16.48
CA ALA A 17 -10.25 1.81 -15.87
C ALA A 17 -11.72 1.53 -15.55
N LEU A 18 -12.57 2.58 -15.47
CA LEU A 18 -14.01 2.38 -15.55
C LEU A 18 -14.37 1.94 -16.99
N PRO A 19 -15.12 0.84 -17.15
CA PRO A 19 -15.58 0.38 -18.45
C PRO A 19 -16.25 1.50 -19.27
N PRO A 20 -16.16 1.46 -20.61
CA PRO A 20 -16.71 2.49 -21.49
C PRO A 20 -18.18 2.83 -21.21
N ARG A 21 -19.01 1.84 -20.84
CA ARG A 21 -20.43 2.05 -20.47
C ARG A 21 -20.60 2.86 -19.18
N LEU A 22 -19.72 2.71 -18.18
CA LEU A 22 -19.75 3.53 -16.97
C LEU A 22 -19.23 4.94 -17.23
N ARG A 23 -18.23 5.09 -18.12
CA ARG A 23 -17.82 6.40 -18.65
C ARG A 23 -18.98 7.08 -19.37
N GLN A 24 -19.74 6.34 -20.16
CA GLN A 24 -20.90 6.82 -20.89
C GLN A 24 -22.07 7.19 -19.98
N LEU A 25 -22.42 6.35 -19.00
CA LEU A 25 -23.43 6.64 -17.98
C LEU A 25 -23.07 7.88 -17.15
N LYS A 26 -21.79 8.04 -16.76
CA LYS A 26 -21.31 9.30 -16.17
C LYS A 26 -21.46 10.46 -17.15
N SER A 27 -21.00 10.32 -18.40
CA SER A 27 -21.07 11.40 -19.41
C SER A 27 -22.50 11.79 -19.80
N ALA A 28 -23.47 10.88 -19.76
CA ALA A 28 -24.88 11.16 -20.02
C ALA A 28 -25.54 11.94 -18.88
N VAL A 29 -25.08 11.74 -17.64
CA VAL A 29 -25.42 12.61 -16.49
C VAL A 29 -24.75 13.99 -16.63
N TYR A 30 -23.58 14.08 -17.26
CA TYR A 30 -22.86 15.34 -17.51
C TYR A 30 -23.30 16.12 -18.76
N ALA A 31 -23.94 15.46 -19.74
CA ALA A 31 -24.37 16.09 -21.01
C ALA A 31 -25.58 17.04 -20.87
N ALA A 32 -26.13 17.20 -19.66
CA ALA A 32 -27.21 18.14 -19.36
C ALA A 32 -26.74 19.55 -18.91
N SER A 33 -25.48 19.93 -19.14
CA SER A 33 -25.01 21.31 -18.91
C SER A 33 -24.03 21.76 -19.99
N PRO A 34 -24.34 22.81 -20.79
CA PRO A 34 -23.47 23.25 -21.87
C PRO A 34 -22.32 24.13 -21.38
N LEU A 35 -21.10 23.76 -21.82
CA LEU A 35 -19.98 24.56 -22.34
C LEU A 35 -19.81 26.01 -21.86
N TYR A 36 -18.60 26.36 -21.39
CA TYR A 36 -17.81 27.48 -21.93
C TYR A 36 -16.30 27.27 -21.67
N PHE A 37 -15.50 27.25 -22.74
CA PHE A 37 -14.04 27.35 -22.75
C PHE A 37 -13.66 28.67 -23.42
N GLY A 38 -12.64 29.37 -22.90
CA GLY A 38 -12.13 30.61 -23.51
C GLY A 38 -10.93 31.24 -22.76
N ILE A 39 -9.72 30.81 -23.13
CA ILE A 39 -8.47 31.58 -23.36
C ILE A 39 -8.11 32.74 -22.38
N SER A 40 -6.95 32.68 -21.69
CA SER A 40 -5.72 33.37 -22.13
C SER A 40 -4.50 33.07 -21.23
N ILE A 41 -3.35 32.93 -21.88
CA ILE A 41 -1.99 32.81 -21.34
C ILE A 41 -1.43 34.22 -21.17
N ASN A 42 -0.72 34.51 -20.08
CA ASN A 42 0.46 35.38 -20.11
C ASN A 42 1.41 35.17 -18.91
N CYS A 43 2.70 35.17 -19.25
CA CYS A 43 3.93 35.08 -18.48
C CYS A 43 4.04 36.04 -17.27
N LEU A 44 4.79 35.68 -16.22
CA LEU A 44 6.25 35.93 -16.10
C LEU A 44 6.81 35.45 -14.74
N ALA A 45 8.10 35.11 -14.75
CA ALA A 45 8.91 34.62 -13.64
C ALA A 45 9.37 35.72 -12.67
N CYS A 46 9.71 35.35 -11.41
CA CYS A 46 11.00 35.62 -10.75
C CYS A 46 11.07 35.11 -9.28
N TYR A 47 12.21 34.49 -8.98
CA TYR A 47 12.86 34.10 -7.71
C TYR A 47 12.55 34.94 -6.43
N ASN A 48 12.44 34.32 -5.25
CA ASN A 48 13.58 34.14 -4.31
C ASN A 48 13.25 33.42 -2.98
N ARG A 49 14.28 32.76 -2.45
CA ARG A 49 14.36 31.96 -1.20
C ARG A 49 14.12 32.78 0.08
N ARG A 50 13.32 32.26 1.03
CA ARG A 50 13.34 32.58 2.48
C ARG A 50 12.96 31.35 3.33
N PRO A 51 13.47 31.22 4.57
CA PRO A 51 13.25 30.07 5.46
C PRO A 51 11.84 30.08 6.08
N PRO A 52 11.35 28.97 6.70
CA PRO A 52 9.93 28.83 7.00
C PRO A 52 9.53 29.78 8.12
N GLN A 53 8.67 30.75 7.78
CA GLN A 53 7.88 31.47 8.76
C GLN A 53 6.74 30.55 9.22
N LYS A 54 6.45 30.58 10.53
CA LYS A 54 5.28 29.96 11.15
C LYS A 54 4.02 30.43 10.40
N HIS A 55 3.46 29.57 9.55
CA HIS A 55 2.17 29.82 8.93
C HIS A 55 1.06 29.46 9.92
N ILE A 56 0.52 30.49 10.56
CA ILE A 56 -0.80 30.41 11.20
C ILE A 56 -1.81 30.22 10.06
N PHE A 57 -2.52 29.09 10.07
CA PHE A 57 -3.66 28.85 9.20
C PHE A 57 -4.79 29.81 9.59
N MET A 58 -4.91 30.94 8.90
CA MET A 58 -6.11 31.77 8.96
C MET A 58 -7.20 31.12 8.10
N MET A 59 -8.12 30.41 8.74
CA MET A 59 -9.40 30.04 8.12
C MET A 59 -10.22 31.30 7.87
N TYR A 60 -10.56 31.57 6.61
CA TYR A 60 -11.51 32.63 6.25
C TYR A 60 -12.92 32.23 6.69
N LEU A 61 -13.45 32.94 7.70
CA LEU A 61 -14.86 32.88 8.12
C LEU A 61 -15.56 34.22 7.82
N PRO A 62 -16.88 34.21 7.56
CA PRO A 62 -17.60 35.39 7.09
C PRO A 62 -17.86 36.40 8.22
N CYS A 63 -17.55 37.67 7.97
CA CYS A 63 -17.99 38.79 8.80
C CYS A 63 -19.51 38.97 8.66
N VAL A 64 -20.23 38.90 9.78
CA VAL A 64 -21.63 39.34 9.88
C VAL A 64 -21.61 40.86 10.09
N ASN A 65 -22.20 41.62 9.17
CA ASN A 65 -22.34 43.08 9.27
C ASN A 65 -23.52 43.43 10.18
N ASP A 66 -23.25 43.98 11.36
CA ASP A 66 -24.22 44.74 12.15
C ASP A 66 -24.40 46.13 11.53
N LYS A 67 -25.65 46.50 11.21
CA LYS A 67 -26.03 47.87 10.86
C LYS A 67 -26.99 48.41 11.91
N GLY A 68 -26.46 49.22 12.83
CA GLY A 68 -27.23 50.26 13.52
C GLY A 68 -27.40 51.46 12.60
N ALA A 69 -28.61 52.00 12.50
CA ALA A 69 -28.90 53.26 11.82
C ALA A 69 -29.59 54.23 12.78
N VAL A 70 -29.02 55.43 12.87
CA VAL A 70 -29.57 56.63 13.53
C VAL A 70 -30.26 57.51 12.48
N GLU A 71 -31.31 58.21 12.91
CA GLU A 71 -32.27 59.01 12.14
C GLU A 71 -31.80 60.42 11.69
N MET A 72 -32.32 60.82 10.50
CA MET A 72 -32.86 62.14 10.04
C MET A 72 -31.91 63.35 9.73
N PRO A 73 -32.31 64.38 8.93
CA PRO A 73 -33.29 64.46 7.82
C PRO A 73 -32.88 65.32 6.57
N ASN A 74 -33.73 65.24 5.51
CA ASN A 74 -34.08 66.24 4.47
C ASN A 74 -33.02 66.89 3.52
N SER A 75 -33.12 66.62 2.21
CA SER A 75 -33.92 67.43 1.26
C SER A 75 -33.50 67.28 -0.22
N SER A 76 -34.50 67.44 -1.10
CA SER A 76 -34.47 67.76 -2.54
C SER A 76 -34.08 66.67 -3.58
N LYS A 77 -35.09 66.27 -4.37
CA LYS A 77 -34.97 65.72 -5.74
C LYS A 77 -34.80 66.91 -6.73
N PRO A 78 -34.58 66.75 -8.07
CA PRO A 78 -34.40 65.55 -8.92
C PRO A 78 -33.31 65.66 -10.03
N ARG A 79 -32.80 64.54 -10.58
CA ARG A 79 -32.79 64.28 -12.04
C ARG A 79 -32.29 62.88 -12.42
N LYS A 80 -33.04 62.24 -13.31
CA LYS A 80 -32.82 60.92 -13.92
C LYS A 80 -31.53 60.88 -14.75
N LYS A 81 -30.63 59.94 -14.46
CA LYS A 81 -29.72 59.35 -15.46
C LYS A 81 -29.93 57.84 -15.47
N LYS A 82 -30.40 57.33 -16.62
CA LYS A 82 -30.46 55.91 -16.94
C LYS A 82 -29.01 55.38 -17.02
N THR A 83 -28.52 54.75 -15.98
CA THR A 83 -27.38 53.85 -16.07
C THR A 83 -27.92 52.44 -16.33
N SER A 84 -27.40 51.83 -17.40
CA SER A 84 -27.74 50.49 -17.83
C SER A 84 -27.49 49.50 -16.68
N LYS A 85 -28.47 48.64 -16.43
CA LYS A 85 -28.32 47.47 -15.57
C LYS A 85 -27.30 46.53 -16.21
N THR A 86 -26.03 46.65 -15.84
CA THR A 86 -25.08 45.55 -16.02
C THR A 86 -25.56 44.45 -15.08
N LYS A 87 -26.04 43.33 -15.65
CA LYS A 87 -26.45 42.14 -14.89
C LYS A 87 -25.33 41.81 -13.90
N ALA A 88 -25.70 41.80 -12.62
CA ALA A 88 -24.83 41.32 -11.55
C ALA A 88 -24.27 39.96 -11.98
N LYS A 89 -22.93 39.86 -12.00
CA LYS A 89 -22.21 38.58 -12.04
C LYS A 89 -22.92 37.66 -11.04
N SER A 90 -23.36 36.49 -11.48
CA SER A 90 -23.86 35.48 -10.57
C SER A 90 -22.76 35.26 -9.54
N ASN A 91 -23.01 35.65 -8.30
CA ASN A 91 -22.27 35.15 -7.15
C ASN A 91 -22.52 33.66 -7.12
N THR A 92 -21.70 32.90 -7.83
CA THR A 92 -21.42 31.52 -7.46
C THR A 92 -20.75 31.64 -6.09
N ASN A 93 -21.55 31.62 -5.03
CA ASN A 93 -21.03 31.48 -3.68
C ASN A 93 -20.08 30.27 -3.73
N PRO A 94 -18.80 30.43 -3.40
CA PRO A 94 -17.90 29.30 -3.36
C PRO A 94 -18.52 28.27 -2.42
N ILE A 95 -18.73 27.05 -2.92
CA ILE A 95 -19.25 25.96 -2.09
C ILE A 95 -18.28 25.82 -0.92
N GLN A 96 -18.79 26.12 0.27
CA GLN A 96 -18.04 26.05 1.50
C GLN A 96 -17.95 24.56 1.85
N THR A 97 -16.87 23.91 1.44
CA THR A 97 -16.61 22.52 1.82
C THR A 97 -16.33 22.49 3.32
N LEU A 98 -17.15 21.76 4.07
CA LEU A 98 -16.87 21.54 5.49
C LEU A 98 -15.62 20.67 5.62
N PRO A 99 -14.71 20.97 6.55
CA PRO A 99 -13.62 20.07 6.89
C PRO A 99 -14.20 18.74 7.40
N GLU A 100 -13.37 17.70 7.52
CA GLU A 100 -13.80 16.50 8.24
C GLU A 100 -14.00 16.84 9.74
N TYR A 101 -15.00 16.24 10.39
CA TYR A 101 -15.45 16.62 11.74
C TYR A 101 -14.33 16.61 12.81
N TYR A 102 -13.32 15.77 12.62
CA TYR A 102 -12.20 15.60 13.55
C TYR A 102 -11.07 16.60 13.34
N SER A 103 -11.01 17.29 12.20
CA SER A 103 -9.82 18.03 11.77
C SER A 103 -9.40 19.11 12.76
N VAL A 104 -10.37 19.94 13.19
CA VAL A 104 -10.12 21.03 14.16
C VAL A 104 -9.80 20.47 15.53
N THR A 105 -10.53 19.44 15.97
CA THR A 105 -10.33 18.81 17.28
C THR A 105 -8.97 18.15 17.38
N PHE A 106 -8.56 17.38 16.38
CA PHE A 106 -7.27 16.67 16.40
C PHE A 106 -6.12 17.65 16.35
N LEU A 107 -6.22 18.73 15.57
CA LEU A 107 -5.23 19.80 15.60
C LEU A 107 -5.13 20.42 17.00
N HIS A 108 -6.27 20.77 17.60
CA HIS A 108 -6.31 21.35 18.94
C HIS A 108 -5.69 20.43 20.01
N VAL A 109 -6.08 19.16 20.03
CA VAL A 109 -5.54 18.15 20.95
C VAL A 109 -4.05 17.95 20.71
N THR A 110 -3.63 17.91 19.44
CA THR A 110 -2.23 17.75 19.06
C THR A 110 -1.39 18.93 19.58
N GLU A 111 -1.79 20.17 19.30
CA GLU A 111 -1.10 21.38 19.75
C GLU A 111 -1.04 21.48 21.28
N THR A 112 -2.06 20.97 21.98
CA THR A 112 -2.14 21.05 23.45
C THR A 112 -1.35 19.94 24.15
N HIS A 113 -1.17 18.78 23.51
CA HIS A 113 -0.69 17.56 24.21
C HIS A 113 0.49 16.83 23.53
N VAL A 114 0.92 17.17 22.31
CA VAL A 114 1.90 16.35 21.55
C VAL A 114 3.29 16.27 22.16
N GLU A 115 3.83 17.35 22.73
CA GLU A 115 5.17 17.30 23.33
C GLU A 115 5.27 16.26 24.47
N ASN A 116 4.15 16.03 25.17
CA ASN A 116 4.06 14.97 26.17
C ASN A 116 3.97 13.58 25.51
N MET A 117 3.32 13.45 24.35
CA MET A 117 3.05 12.14 23.72
C MET A 117 4.33 11.42 23.27
N GLN A 118 5.29 12.07 22.62
CA GLN A 118 6.53 11.38 22.20
C GLN A 118 7.34 10.88 23.41
N LYS A 119 7.49 11.73 24.42
CA LYS A 119 8.18 11.39 25.67
C LYS A 119 7.50 10.21 26.36
N GLU A 120 6.18 10.24 26.45
CA GLU A 120 5.39 9.17 27.06
C GLU A 120 5.44 7.87 26.26
N THR A 121 5.44 7.93 24.94
CA THR A 121 5.64 6.75 24.07
C THR A 121 7.01 6.12 24.32
N ASN A 122 8.07 6.92 24.39
CA ASN A 122 9.41 6.42 24.67
C ASN A 122 9.52 5.82 26.09
N GLN A 123 8.88 6.44 27.08
CA GLN A 123 8.78 5.88 28.44
C GLN A 123 8.02 4.55 28.45
N ALA A 124 6.90 4.46 27.71
CA ALA A 124 6.12 3.24 27.58
C ALA A 124 6.93 2.12 26.91
N ARG A 125 7.68 2.42 25.85
CA ARG A 125 8.59 1.48 25.19
C ARG A 125 9.67 0.98 26.14
N ALA A 126 10.30 1.86 26.91
CA ALA A 126 11.30 1.46 27.91
C ALA A 126 10.71 0.57 29.01
N ALA A 127 9.53 0.92 29.53
CA ALA A 127 8.81 0.15 30.53
C ALA A 127 8.35 -1.23 30.03
N LEU A 128 8.07 -1.36 28.73
CA LEU A 128 7.74 -2.62 28.07
C LEU A 128 8.94 -3.58 28.05
N ILE A 129 10.13 -3.06 27.74
CA ILE A 129 11.33 -3.85 27.48
C ILE A 129 12.07 -4.22 28.78
N SER A 130 12.10 -3.32 29.76
CA SER A 130 12.91 -3.48 30.98
C SER A 130 12.63 -4.79 31.75
N PRO A 131 11.38 -5.23 32.00
CA PRO A 131 11.13 -6.50 32.69
C PRO A 131 11.67 -7.72 31.95
N TYR A 132 11.71 -7.66 30.61
CA TYR A 132 12.27 -8.73 29.81
C TYR A 132 13.79 -8.76 29.88
N GLN A 133 14.44 -7.59 29.87
CA GLN A 133 15.89 -7.48 30.08
C GLN A 133 16.30 -8.12 31.41
N GLU A 134 15.58 -7.82 32.49
CA GLU A 134 15.79 -8.45 33.80
C GLU A 134 15.71 -9.99 33.74
N LYS A 135 14.76 -10.54 32.97
CA LYS A 135 14.58 -11.99 32.81
C LYS A 135 15.75 -12.67 32.07
N ILE A 136 16.37 -11.97 31.12
CA ILE A 136 17.44 -12.53 30.28
C ILE A 136 18.85 -12.10 30.73
N LYS A 137 18.97 -11.48 31.91
CA LYS A 137 20.24 -11.17 32.55
C LYS A 137 21.14 -12.40 32.65
N ARG A 138 22.45 -12.16 32.53
CA ARG A 138 23.48 -13.20 32.61
C ARG A 138 24.61 -12.72 33.50
N ASP A 139 25.34 -13.66 34.12
CA ASP A 139 26.48 -13.34 34.98
C ASP A 139 27.64 -12.68 34.22
N GLN A 140 27.72 -12.94 32.92
CA GLN A 140 28.71 -12.39 32.00
C GLN A 140 28.09 -12.05 30.64
N ASP A 141 28.74 -11.12 29.95
CA ASP A 141 28.40 -10.80 28.56
C ASP A 141 28.47 -12.07 27.72
N THR A 142 27.40 -12.36 26.99
CA THR A 142 27.28 -13.58 26.21
C THR A 142 26.98 -13.25 24.76
N LEU A 143 27.66 -13.94 23.86
CA LEU A 143 27.40 -13.89 22.43
C LEU A 143 26.58 -15.11 22.02
N LEU A 144 25.35 -14.87 21.57
CA LEU A 144 24.42 -15.91 21.12
C LEU A 144 24.37 -15.92 19.59
N THR A 145 24.18 -17.10 19.00
CA THR A 145 24.11 -17.26 17.54
C THR A 145 22.99 -18.20 17.14
N GLY A 146 22.56 -18.13 15.87
CA GLY A 146 21.60 -19.08 15.30
C GLY A 146 20.28 -19.13 16.07
N ASP A 147 19.74 -20.34 16.23
CA ASP A 147 18.44 -20.56 16.87
C ASP A 147 18.44 -20.11 18.35
N GLU A 148 19.56 -20.23 19.09
CA GLU A 148 19.61 -19.77 20.50
C GLU A 148 19.39 -18.24 20.63
N ALA A 149 20.03 -17.46 19.74
CA ALA A 149 19.83 -16.01 19.71
C ALA A 149 18.39 -15.65 19.30
N TRP A 150 17.82 -16.39 18.35
CA TRP A 150 16.46 -16.19 17.88
C TRP A 150 15.44 -16.52 18.99
N ASP A 151 15.60 -17.66 19.66
CA ASP A 151 14.76 -18.12 20.77
C ASP A 151 14.86 -17.21 22.01
N THR A 152 15.98 -16.47 22.15
CA THR A 152 16.16 -15.45 23.19
C THR A 152 15.35 -14.18 22.92
N LEU A 153 14.97 -13.89 21.67
CA LEU A 153 14.17 -12.69 21.34
C LEU A 153 12.70 -13.01 21.08
N HIS A 154 12.39 -14.18 20.56
CA HIS A 154 11.02 -14.55 20.17
C HIS A 154 9.97 -14.36 21.29
N PRO A 155 10.21 -14.76 22.57
CA PRO A 155 9.22 -14.59 23.63
C PRO A 155 8.86 -13.13 23.92
N LEU A 156 9.71 -12.17 23.55
CA LEU A 156 9.40 -10.75 23.71
C LEU A 156 8.25 -10.30 22.81
N MET A 157 8.07 -10.94 21.64
CA MET A 157 6.96 -10.63 20.74
C MET A 157 5.60 -10.85 21.41
N GLU A 158 5.46 -11.94 22.17
CA GLU A 158 4.23 -12.26 22.92
C GLU A 158 3.95 -11.22 24.03
N ILE A 159 4.99 -10.75 24.72
CA ILE A 159 4.86 -9.72 25.75
C ILE A 159 4.38 -8.39 25.14
N ILE A 160 4.95 -8.01 24.00
CA ILE A 160 4.55 -6.81 23.26
C ILE A 160 3.11 -6.94 22.78
N GLU A 161 2.75 -8.10 22.22
CA GLU A 161 1.42 -8.40 21.71
C GLU A 161 0.35 -8.36 22.81
N GLU A 162 0.64 -8.86 24.02
CA GLU A 162 -0.29 -8.76 25.15
C GLU A 162 -0.51 -7.30 25.58
N LYS A 163 0.54 -6.45 25.56
CA LYS A 163 0.41 -5.02 25.86
C LYS A 163 -0.38 -4.26 24.79
N ILE A 164 -0.26 -4.66 23.54
CA ILE A 164 -1.09 -4.14 22.44
C ILE A 164 -2.57 -4.52 22.68
N LYS A 165 -2.84 -5.78 23.03
CA LYS A 165 -4.19 -6.28 23.34
C LYS A 165 -4.83 -5.59 24.55
N ASP A 166 -4.08 -5.34 25.62
CA ASP A 166 -4.55 -4.62 26.82
C ASP A 166 -5.18 -3.26 26.48
N ILE A 167 -4.63 -2.57 25.47
CA ILE A 167 -5.14 -1.28 25.01
C ILE A 167 -6.28 -1.47 24.02
N ILE A 168 -6.09 -2.30 22.99
CA ILE A 168 -7.04 -2.45 21.88
C ILE A 168 -8.37 -3.05 22.33
N SER A 169 -8.36 -3.98 23.29
CA SER A 169 -9.57 -4.66 23.77
C SER A 169 -10.61 -3.73 24.43
N LYS A 170 -10.26 -2.46 24.72
CA LYS A 170 -11.16 -1.50 25.36
C LYS A 170 -12.27 -1.01 24.44
N HIS A 171 -12.01 -0.89 23.14
CA HIS A 171 -12.92 -0.31 22.15
C HIS A 171 -13.24 -1.29 21.01
N SER A 172 -14.26 -0.94 20.23
CA SER A 172 -14.71 -1.69 19.06
C SER A 172 -13.69 -1.63 17.93
N LEU A 173 -13.71 -2.64 17.06
CA LEU A 173 -12.90 -2.68 15.86
C LEU A 173 -13.14 -1.44 14.99
N PHE A 174 -14.41 -1.06 14.81
CA PHE A 174 -14.73 0.08 13.97
C PHE A 174 -14.22 1.40 14.57
N PHE A 175 -14.26 1.56 15.90
CA PHE A 175 -13.68 2.71 16.58
C PHE A 175 -12.18 2.86 16.29
N TRP A 176 -11.39 1.83 16.56
CA TRP A 176 -9.93 1.87 16.33
C TRP A 176 -9.60 2.09 14.87
N PHE A 177 -10.28 1.36 13.99
CA PHE A 177 -10.07 1.45 12.56
C PHE A 177 -10.44 2.85 12.03
N HIS A 178 -11.54 3.43 12.51
CA HIS A 178 -11.98 4.78 12.15
C HIS A 178 -10.99 5.86 12.62
N LEU A 179 -10.54 5.77 13.87
CA LEU A 179 -9.59 6.70 14.47
C LEU A 179 -8.21 6.61 13.79
N TYR A 180 -7.65 5.41 13.70
CA TYR A 180 -6.28 5.20 13.26
C TYR A 180 -6.06 5.58 11.79
N ARG A 181 -7.04 5.31 10.92
CA ARG A 181 -6.98 5.69 9.49
C ARG A 181 -6.96 7.20 9.26
N ARG A 182 -7.27 8.02 10.28
CA ARG A 182 -7.23 9.50 10.24
C ARG A 182 -5.93 10.07 10.79
N VAL A 183 -5.09 9.25 11.40
CA VAL A 183 -3.74 9.62 11.81
C VAL A 183 -2.81 9.36 10.63
N ALA A 184 -2.18 10.41 10.11
CA ALA A 184 -1.25 10.31 9.00
C ALA A 184 -0.14 9.28 9.31
N PRO A 185 0.29 8.46 8.33
CA PRO A 185 1.41 7.55 8.52
C PRO A 185 2.68 8.37 8.76
N GLN A 186 3.23 8.27 9.96
CA GLN A 186 4.46 8.94 10.37
C GLN A 186 5.33 7.96 11.15
N SER A 187 6.62 8.28 11.28
CA SER A 187 7.51 7.48 12.10
C SER A 187 7.44 7.93 13.55
N ILE A 188 7.32 6.96 14.46
CA ILE A 188 7.47 7.14 15.91
C ILE A 188 8.91 6.95 16.38
N ALA A 189 9.80 6.59 15.44
CA ALA A 189 11.21 6.29 15.69
C ALA A 189 11.96 7.53 16.18
N GLU A 190 12.95 7.31 17.04
CA GLU A 190 13.88 8.37 17.45
C GLU A 190 14.82 8.78 16.30
N GLU A 191 15.52 9.90 16.43
CA GLU A 191 16.35 10.48 15.34
C GLU A 191 17.40 9.50 14.77
N TYR A 192 17.91 8.58 15.60
CA TYR A 192 18.91 7.58 15.24
C TYR A 192 18.32 6.20 14.92
N GLU A 193 16.99 6.07 14.95
CA GLU A 193 16.28 4.84 14.68
C GLU A 193 15.80 4.79 13.22
N LYS A 194 15.55 3.58 12.70
CA LYS A 194 15.14 3.38 11.29
C LYS A 194 13.68 3.81 11.12
N SER A 195 13.43 4.72 10.17
CA SER A 195 12.15 5.41 9.99
C SER A 195 11.65 5.45 8.54
N ASP A 196 12.15 4.56 7.68
CA ASP A 196 11.80 4.51 6.26
C ASP A 196 10.34 4.06 6.02
N ALA A 197 9.86 4.27 4.80
CA ALA A 197 8.50 3.93 4.38
C ALA A 197 8.14 2.44 4.60
N GLY A 198 9.08 1.52 4.38
CA GLY A 198 8.87 0.08 4.59
C GLY A 198 8.69 -0.27 6.07
N THR A 199 9.46 0.38 6.94
CA THR A 199 9.31 0.29 8.40
C THR A 199 7.94 0.81 8.85
N ILE A 200 7.56 2.02 8.43
CA ILE A 200 6.24 2.60 8.75
C ILE A 200 5.12 1.69 8.26
N SER A 201 5.27 1.14 7.05
CA SER A 201 4.29 0.20 6.48
C SER A 201 4.11 -1.05 7.32
N THR A 202 5.21 -1.59 7.83
CA THR A 202 5.15 -2.79 8.65
C THR A 202 4.50 -2.51 10.00
N VAL A 203 4.86 -1.41 10.67
CA VAL A 203 4.24 -0.99 11.95
C VAL A 203 2.73 -0.79 11.79
N ARG A 204 2.31 -0.12 10.70
CA ARG A 204 0.89 0.09 10.39
C ARG A 204 0.15 -1.23 10.18
N LEU A 205 0.76 -2.17 9.46
CA LEU A 205 0.17 -3.47 9.21
C LEU A 205 0.06 -4.34 10.47
N VAL A 206 1.06 -4.29 11.37
CA VAL A 206 1.01 -4.93 12.70
C VAL A 206 -0.20 -4.42 13.48
N LEU A 207 -0.38 -3.10 13.59
CA LEU A 207 -1.48 -2.51 14.36
C LEU A 207 -2.86 -2.80 13.77
N GLU A 208 -3.01 -2.71 12.45
CA GLU A 208 -4.28 -3.07 11.84
C GLU A 208 -4.65 -4.53 12.06
N THR A 209 -3.66 -5.43 11.96
CA THR A 209 -3.85 -6.85 12.26
C THR A 209 -4.23 -7.04 13.73
N ALA A 210 -3.63 -6.26 14.64
CA ALA A 210 -3.98 -6.27 16.05
C ALA A 210 -5.39 -5.74 16.32
N PHE A 211 -5.87 -4.72 15.58
CA PHE A 211 -7.26 -4.29 15.69
C PHE A 211 -8.21 -5.41 15.30
N PHE A 212 -7.99 -6.06 14.15
CA PHE A 212 -8.83 -7.19 13.74
C PHE A 212 -8.83 -8.33 14.76
N LYS A 213 -7.67 -8.61 15.37
CA LYS A 213 -7.50 -9.72 16.31
C LYS A 213 -8.08 -9.44 17.70
N TYR A 214 -7.86 -8.25 18.25
CA TYR A 214 -8.08 -7.96 19.68
C TYR A 214 -9.19 -6.97 19.99
N ALA A 215 -9.66 -6.20 19.01
CA ALA A 215 -10.73 -5.24 19.27
C ALA A 215 -12.07 -5.96 19.47
N LYS A 216 -12.96 -5.32 20.23
CA LYS A 216 -14.33 -5.83 20.40
C LYS A 216 -15.05 -5.82 19.05
N SER A 217 -15.88 -6.82 18.78
CA SER A 217 -16.69 -6.86 17.54
C SER A 217 -17.70 -5.72 17.49
N PHE A 218 -18.17 -5.25 18.65
CA PHE A 218 -19.20 -4.22 18.78
C PHE A 218 -18.92 -3.32 19.99
N GLY A 219 -19.44 -2.09 19.95
CA GLY A 219 -19.40 -1.12 21.04
C GLY A 219 -20.15 0.17 20.66
N ASP A 220 -20.61 0.93 21.65
CA ASP A 220 -21.32 2.20 21.46
C ASP A 220 -20.37 3.40 21.30
N ASP A 221 -19.09 3.13 21.02
CA ASP A 221 -18.00 4.11 20.97
C ASP A 221 -17.92 4.87 19.64
N ILE A 222 -18.65 4.40 18.62
CA ILE A 222 -18.81 5.05 17.32
C ILE A 222 -20.28 5.03 16.90
N CYS A 223 -20.78 6.12 16.32
CA CYS A 223 -22.18 6.22 15.87
C CYS A 223 -22.32 7.20 14.70
N LEU A 224 -23.54 7.38 14.21
CA LEU A 224 -23.81 8.35 13.13
C LEU A 224 -23.94 9.77 13.69
N SER A 225 -23.49 10.77 12.94
CA SER A 225 -23.53 12.18 13.34
C SER A 225 -24.94 12.66 13.71
N ASN A 226 -25.98 12.15 13.04
CA ASN A 226 -27.37 12.51 13.32
C ASN A 226 -27.92 11.92 14.63
N THR A 227 -27.16 11.09 15.35
CA THR A 227 -27.57 10.54 16.66
C THR A 227 -26.91 11.24 17.85
N LEU A 228 -26.01 12.21 17.62
CA LEU A 228 -25.29 12.93 18.68
C LEU A 228 -25.54 14.43 18.61
N SER A 229 -25.50 15.11 19.75
CA SER A 229 -25.31 16.55 19.83
C SER A 229 -23.84 16.94 19.65
N GLU A 230 -23.58 18.20 19.31
CA GLU A 230 -22.23 18.74 19.12
C GLU A 230 -21.34 18.63 20.38
N LYS A 231 -21.96 18.48 21.55
CA LYS A 231 -21.30 18.34 22.86
C LYS A 231 -20.94 16.90 23.22
N GLU A 232 -21.40 15.93 22.43
CA GLU A 232 -21.09 14.50 22.64
C GLU A 232 -20.04 14.00 21.64
N VAL A 233 -19.89 14.69 20.51
CA VAL A 233 -18.93 14.33 19.45
C VAL A 233 -17.51 14.42 19.98
N LEU A 234 -16.74 13.37 19.74
CA LEU A 234 -15.37 13.23 20.24
C LEU A 234 -15.30 13.48 21.76
N GLY A 235 -16.25 12.94 22.54
CA GLY A 235 -16.30 13.15 23.99
C GLY A 235 -16.49 14.62 24.40
N GLY A 236 -17.05 15.46 23.52
CA GLY A 236 -17.24 16.89 23.72
C GLY A 236 -16.07 17.77 23.27
N TYR A 237 -14.94 17.19 22.87
CA TYR A 237 -13.78 17.94 22.39
C TYR A 237 -14.05 18.65 21.06
N PHE A 238 -15.04 18.19 20.27
CA PHE A 238 -15.50 18.93 19.10
C PHE A 238 -15.97 20.34 19.47
N TYR A 239 -16.89 20.43 20.43
CA TYR A 239 -17.41 21.71 20.91
C TYR A 239 -16.30 22.57 21.53
N GLU A 240 -15.47 21.97 22.38
CA GLU A 240 -14.36 22.66 23.04
C GLU A 240 -13.38 23.28 22.05
N ALA A 241 -12.92 22.51 21.06
CA ALA A 241 -11.95 22.98 20.08
C ALA A 241 -12.49 24.14 19.24
N HIS A 242 -13.75 24.06 18.79
CA HIS A 242 -14.36 25.15 18.01
C HIS A 242 -14.63 26.40 18.87
N SER A 243 -15.02 26.21 20.13
CA SER A 243 -15.19 27.31 21.09
C SER A 243 -13.87 28.04 21.36
N LYS A 244 -12.78 27.29 21.59
CA LYS A 244 -11.42 27.84 21.70
C LYS A 244 -10.94 28.52 20.41
N GLY A 245 -11.39 28.04 19.26
CA GLY A 245 -11.20 28.70 17.96
C GLY A 245 -12.01 30.00 17.76
N GLY A 246 -12.79 30.43 18.76
CA GLY A 246 -13.55 31.68 18.74
C GLY A 246 -14.96 31.58 18.17
N MET A 247 -15.48 30.37 17.91
CA MET A 247 -16.86 30.20 17.43
C MET A 247 -17.86 30.34 18.58
N THR A 248 -18.99 31.02 18.30
CA THR A 248 -20.11 31.10 19.25
C THR A 248 -20.86 29.76 19.33
N PRO A 249 -21.54 29.45 20.46
CA PRO A 249 -22.34 28.23 20.60
C PRO A 249 -23.33 28.00 19.45
N ASP A 250 -24.00 29.07 19.00
CA ASP A 250 -24.96 29.00 17.87
C ASP A 250 -24.26 28.67 16.55
N THR A 251 -23.03 29.17 16.34
CA THR A 251 -22.26 28.88 15.13
C THR A 251 -21.81 27.42 15.13
N ILE A 252 -21.33 26.91 16.26
CA ILE A 252 -20.92 25.51 16.42
C ILE A 252 -22.10 24.59 16.16
N LYS A 253 -23.26 24.89 16.75
CA LYS A 253 -24.49 24.13 16.53
C LYS A 253 -24.88 24.11 15.04
N LYS A 254 -24.86 25.26 14.36
CA LYS A 254 -25.15 25.34 12.92
C LYS A 254 -24.16 24.53 12.07
N VAL A 255 -22.87 24.55 12.42
CA VAL A 255 -21.86 23.73 11.74
C VAL A 255 -22.16 22.24 11.96
N TRP A 256 -22.53 21.84 13.17
CA TRP A 256 -22.90 20.46 13.47
C TRP A 256 -24.18 20.02 12.76
N GLU A 257 -25.20 20.86 12.69
CA GLU A 257 -26.45 20.61 11.93
C GLU A 257 -26.15 20.28 10.44
N LEU A 258 -25.11 20.88 9.86
CA LEU A 258 -24.66 20.52 8.51
C LEU A 258 -24.09 19.10 8.44
N TYR A 259 -23.28 18.67 9.42
CA TYR A 259 -22.81 17.28 9.50
C TYR A 259 -23.93 16.28 9.80
N GLN A 260 -24.99 16.69 10.50
CA GLN A 260 -26.16 15.86 10.73
C GLN A 260 -27.02 15.70 9.47
N SER A 261 -27.06 16.73 8.60
CA SER A 261 -27.77 16.66 7.31
C SER A 261 -27.18 15.65 6.34
N GLN A 262 -25.91 15.26 6.55
CA GLN A 262 -25.22 14.22 5.79
C GLN A 262 -24.64 13.18 6.77
N PRO A 263 -25.47 12.22 7.25
CA PRO A 263 -25.06 11.29 8.28
C PRO A 263 -23.74 10.59 7.96
N GLN A 264 -22.78 10.71 8.88
CA GLN A 264 -21.46 10.10 8.79
C GLN A 264 -21.08 9.47 10.12
N TRP A 265 -20.18 8.49 10.09
CA TRP A 265 -19.65 7.88 11.30
C TRP A 265 -18.75 8.86 12.05
N VAL A 266 -18.96 8.98 13.36
CA VAL A 266 -18.21 9.84 14.27
C VAL A 266 -17.90 9.10 15.57
N LEU A 267 -16.75 9.41 16.18
CA LEU A 267 -16.36 8.84 17.46
C LEU A 267 -17.14 9.53 18.60
N LYS A 268 -17.71 8.73 19.49
CA LYS A 268 -18.43 9.17 20.70
C LYS A 268 -17.51 9.14 21.92
N GLU A 269 -16.86 8.01 22.18
CA GLU A 269 -15.99 7.81 23.34
C GLU A 269 -14.53 8.17 23.02
N TYR A 270 -14.26 9.46 22.83
CA TYR A 270 -12.90 9.96 22.57
C TYR A 270 -12.37 10.80 23.73
N SER A 271 -11.05 10.72 23.95
CA SER A 271 -10.32 11.60 24.84
C SER A 271 -8.87 11.78 24.36
N PRO A 272 -8.14 12.80 24.86
CA PRO A 272 -6.70 12.94 24.62
C PRO A 272 -5.90 11.70 25.03
N ASP A 273 -6.32 10.96 26.06
CA ASP A 273 -5.68 9.71 26.48
C ASP A 273 -5.83 8.59 25.44
N ILE A 274 -6.94 8.58 24.69
CA ILE A 274 -7.12 7.65 23.56
C ILE A 274 -6.20 8.04 22.40
N GLN A 275 -6.06 9.34 22.11
CA GLN A 275 -5.10 9.82 21.11
C GLN A 275 -3.67 9.42 21.51
N LYS A 276 -3.29 9.63 22.77
CA LYS A 276 -2.02 9.17 23.34
C LYS A 276 -1.85 7.65 23.22
N SER A 277 -2.92 6.89 23.45
CA SER A 277 -2.90 5.42 23.31
C SER A 277 -2.57 4.99 21.87
N ILE A 278 -2.95 5.74 20.84
CA ILE A 278 -2.52 5.47 19.45
C ILE A 278 -1.00 5.59 19.32
N TYR A 279 -0.39 6.64 19.87
CA TYR A 279 1.07 6.82 19.81
C TYR A 279 1.82 5.74 20.60
N ILE A 280 1.30 5.35 21.77
CA ILE A 280 1.84 4.24 22.56
C ILE A 280 1.73 2.92 21.79
N LEU A 281 0.59 2.66 21.15
CA LEU A 281 0.37 1.49 20.29
C LEU A 281 1.37 1.48 19.11
N GLU A 282 1.60 2.61 18.44
CA GLU A 282 2.62 2.72 17.40
C GLU A 282 4.02 2.43 17.95
N GLY A 283 4.33 2.93 19.15
CA GLY A 283 5.58 2.62 19.86
C GLY A 283 5.74 1.11 20.12
N TYR A 284 4.69 0.42 20.58
CA TYR A 284 4.71 -1.03 20.80
C TYR A 284 4.82 -1.81 19.50
N ALA A 285 4.10 -1.41 18.45
CA ALA A 285 4.22 -2.05 17.14
C ALA A 285 5.58 -1.80 16.48
N TYR A 286 6.20 -0.64 16.74
CA TYR A 286 7.58 -0.37 16.36
C TYR A 286 8.57 -1.28 17.12
N GLU A 287 8.37 -1.50 18.42
CA GLU A 287 9.14 -2.48 19.18
C GLU A 287 8.97 -3.90 18.64
N TYR A 288 7.74 -4.30 18.28
CA TYR A 288 7.45 -5.57 17.65
C TYR A 288 8.24 -5.72 16.33
N TRP A 289 8.18 -4.70 15.47
CA TRP A 289 8.98 -4.65 14.25
C TRP A 289 10.48 -4.74 14.55
N ARG A 290 10.98 -3.99 15.54
CA ARG A 290 12.40 -3.94 15.91
C ARG A 290 12.91 -5.31 16.34
N VAL A 291 12.14 -6.02 17.18
CA VAL A 291 12.44 -7.40 17.58
C VAL A 291 12.49 -8.32 16.36
N THR A 292 11.47 -8.29 15.49
CA THR A 292 11.50 -9.12 14.26
C THR A 292 12.64 -8.75 13.31
N ALA A 293 13.05 -7.48 13.25
CA ALA A 293 14.19 -7.03 12.47
C ALA A 293 15.51 -7.61 13.01
N LYS A 294 15.67 -7.65 14.34
CA LYS A 294 16.81 -8.31 14.99
C LYS A 294 16.82 -9.82 14.72
N MET A 295 15.67 -10.47 14.81
CA MET A 295 15.53 -11.90 14.48
C MET A 295 15.90 -12.19 13.02
N ARG A 296 15.47 -11.34 12.07
CA ARG A 296 15.90 -11.41 10.66
C ARG A 296 17.39 -11.13 10.45
N ALA A 297 18.02 -10.32 11.29
CA ALA A 297 19.48 -10.14 11.25
C ALA A 297 20.19 -11.38 11.76
N ILE A 298 19.72 -11.97 12.87
CA ILE A 298 20.24 -13.23 13.43
C ILE A 298 20.17 -14.35 12.40
N SER A 299 19.06 -14.44 11.67
CA SER A 299 18.88 -15.43 10.61
C SER A 299 19.84 -15.26 9.44
N LYS A 300 20.43 -14.08 9.27
CA LYS A 300 21.48 -13.78 8.29
C LYS A 300 22.89 -13.99 8.86
N GLY A 301 22.99 -14.64 10.03
CA GLY A 301 24.26 -14.97 10.70
C GLY A 301 24.77 -13.92 11.68
N VAL A 302 24.02 -12.84 11.94
CA VAL A 302 24.44 -11.82 12.92
C VAL A 302 24.30 -12.36 14.34
N ALA A 303 25.34 -12.23 15.16
CA ALA A 303 25.28 -12.66 16.54
C ALA A 303 24.53 -11.64 17.42
N LEU A 304 23.90 -12.12 18.49
CA LEU A 304 23.25 -11.29 19.51
C LEU A 304 24.15 -11.21 20.74
N HIS A 305 24.65 -10.02 21.04
CA HIS A 305 25.39 -9.76 22.27
C HIS A 305 24.40 -9.36 23.37
N VAL A 306 24.32 -10.15 24.44
CA VAL A 306 23.52 -9.86 25.64
C VAL A 306 24.48 -9.52 26.77
N ASP A 307 24.36 -8.32 27.35
CA ASP A 307 25.21 -7.88 28.45
C ASP A 307 24.72 -8.39 29.82
N ARG A 308 25.49 -8.12 30.87
CA ARG A 308 25.13 -8.50 32.26
C ARG A 308 23.81 -7.91 32.76
N ASN A 309 23.36 -6.79 32.18
CA ASN A 309 22.10 -6.15 32.53
C ASN A 309 20.93 -6.69 31.69
N GLY A 310 21.19 -7.63 30.79
CA GLY A 310 20.19 -8.19 29.87
C GLY A 310 19.88 -7.26 28.71
N ALA A 311 20.62 -6.15 28.52
CA ALA A 311 20.50 -5.35 27.32
C ALA A 311 21.15 -6.09 26.15
N TRP A 312 20.56 -5.98 24.96
CA TRP A 312 21.03 -6.70 23.78
C TRP A 312 21.34 -5.77 22.62
N ARG A 313 22.32 -6.18 21.81
CA ARG A 313 22.69 -5.52 20.56
C ARG A 313 23.16 -6.54 19.54
N GLU A 314 23.04 -6.18 18.27
CA GLU A 314 23.66 -6.96 17.20
C GLU A 314 25.19 -6.79 17.27
N ALA A 315 25.90 -7.90 17.15
CA ALA A 315 27.35 -7.93 16.98
C ALA A 315 27.64 -8.27 15.51
N ARG A 316 27.73 -7.23 14.68
CA ARG A 316 27.94 -7.36 13.23
C ARG A 316 29.42 -7.28 12.88
N THR A 317 29.86 -8.11 11.95
CA THR A 317 31.14 -7.90 11.26
C THR A 317 30.99 -6.84 10.16
N LYS A 318 32.10 -6.23 9.72
CA LYS A 318 32.09 -5.29 8.59
C LYS A 318 31.51 -5.89 7.31
N GLU A 319 31.77 -7.17 7.09
CA GLU A 319 31.23 -7.92 5.96
C GLU A 319 29.71 -8.08 6.06
N GLN A 320 29.20 -8.49 7.22
CA GLN A 320 27.76 -8.61 7.46
C GLN A 320 27.04 -7.27 7.29
N ASP A 321 27.63 -6.18 7.79
CA ASP A 321 27.09 -4.83 7.57
C ASP A 321 27.01 -4.48 6.08
N ALA A 322 28.08 -4.73 5.32
CA ALA A 322 28.10 -4.47 3.89
C ALA A 322 27.02 -5.29 3.14
N LEU A 323 26.87 -6.58 3.45
CA LEU A 323 25.87 -7.46 2.85
C LEU A 323 24.44 -7.04 3.21
N ILE A 324 24.17 -6.70 4.47
CA ILE A 324 22.85 -6.22 4.92
C ILE A 324 22.49 -4.90 4.24
N LEU A 325 23.42 -3.96 4.18
CA LEU A 325 23.21 -2.68 3.49
C LEU A 325 22.97 -2.88 1.99
N SER A 326 23.68 -3.81 1.35
CA SER A 326 23.44 -4.19 -0.04
C SER A 326 22.03 -4.74 -0.22
N TYR A 327 21.60 -5.67 0.63
CA TYR A 327 20.26 -6.25 0.60
C TYR A 327 19.16 -5.20 0.77
N ASP A 328 19.30 -4.30 1.75
CA ASP A 328 18.32 -3.22 2.00
C ASP A 328 18.25 -2.26 0.79
N ARG A 329 19.39 -1.82 0.23
CA ARG A 329 19.41 -0.97 -0.99
C ARG A 329 18.75 -1.64 -2.19
N ARG A 330 18.90 -2.96 -2.32
CA ARG A 330 18.28 -3.75 -3.40
C ARG A 330 16.76 -3.85 -3.22
N LEU A 331 16.27 -3.97 -1.98
CA LEU A 331 14.84 -3.95 -1.67
C LEU A 331 14.18 -2.58 -1.96
N ASP A 332 14.92 -1.49 -1.75
CA ASP A 332 14.41 -0.12 -1.87
C ASP A 332 14.18 0.33 -3.33
N LYS A 333 14.62 -0.45 -4.33
CA LYS A 333 14.45 -0.10 -5.77
C LYS A 333 12.99 -0.08 -6.25
N GLY A 334 12.05 -0.51 -5.41
CA GLY A 334 10.62 -0.61 -5.76
C GLY A 334 10.34 -1.80 -6.68
N LYS A 335 9.04 -2.04 -6.98
CA LYS A 335 8.59 -3.13 -7.87
C LYS A 335 7.41 -2.64 -8.69
N HIS A 336 7.36 -3.05 -9.96
CA HIS A 336 6.24 -2.78 -10.88
C HIS A 336 5.23 -3.95 -10.97
N TYR A 337 5.27 -4.86 -10.00
CA TYR A 337 4.42 -6.05 -9.94
C TYR A 337 4.02 -6.37 -8.50
N LEU A 338 2.89 -7.05 -8.35
CA LEU A 338 2.45 -7.64 -7.10
C LEU A 338 2.97 -9.07 -7.00
N SER A 339 3.83 -9.37 -6.03
CA SER A 339 4.25 -10.75 -5.76
C SER A 339 3.34 -11.39 -4.71
N THR A 340 2.90 -12.62 -4.97
CA THR A 340 2.21 -13.43 -3.94
C THR A 340 3.18 -14.24 -3.11
N ALA A 341 2.73 -14.77 -1.96
CA ALA A 341 3.53 -15.63 -1.08
C ALA A 341 4.08 -16.89 -1.77
N LYS A 342 3.47 -17.30 -2.90
CA LYS A 342 3.93 -18.41 -3.76
C LYS A 342 5.04 -18.02 -4.74
N GLY A 343 5.44 -16.75 -4.77
CA GLY A 343 6.52 -16.27 -5.63
C GLY A 343 6.11 -16.21 -7.10
N LEU A 344 4.86 -15.89 -7.41
CA LEU A 344 4.42 -15.56 -8.76
C LEU A 344 4.12 -14.05 -8.86
N PRO A 345 4.64 -13.36 -9.88
CA PRO A 345 4.44 -11.93 -10.09
C PRO A 345 3.17 -11.65 -10.91
N SER A 346 2.36 -10.68 -10.48
CA SER A 346 1.28 -10.12 -11.30
C SER A 346 1.68 -8.70 -11.74
N PHE A 347 2.03 -8.57 -13.02
CA PHE A 347 2.46 -7.32 -13.62
C PHE A 347 1.28 -6.36 -13.83
N VAL A 348 1.53 -5.07 -13.64
CA VAL A 348 0.50 -4.01 -13.76
C VAL A 348 0.22 -3.63 -15.22
N ALA A 349 1.02 -4.11 -16.17
CA ALA A 349 1.02 -3.65 -17.56
C ALA A 349 -0.38 -3.52 -18.19
N THR A 350 -0.72 -2.29 -18.57
CA THR A 350 -1.94 -1.94 -19.29
C THR A 350 -1.77 -2.27 -20.77
N LYS A 351 -2.55 -3.21 -21.30
CA LYS A 351 -2.76 -3.27 -22.75
C LYS A 351 -3.45 -1.97 -23.16
N LYS A 352 -3.01 -1.37 -24.27
CA LYS A 352 -3.54 -0.08 -24.77
C LYS A 352 -5.00 -0.16 -25.25
N ASP A 353 -5.56 -1.36 -25.39
CA ASP A 353 -6.88 -1.62 -25.97
C ASP A 353 -8.07 -1.33 -25.03
N GLY A 354 -7.83 -1.10 -23.74
CA GLY A 354 -8.85 -0.59 -22.81
C GLY A 354 -9.99 -1.57 -22.48
N THR A 355 -9.80 -2.86 -22.78
CA THR A 355 -10.72 -3.97 -22.45
C THR A 355 -10.42 -4.63 -21.11
N GLN A 356 -9.35 -4.23 -20.43
CA GLN A 356 -8.88 -4.89 -19.22
C GLN A 356 -9.72 -4.59 -17.98
N SER A 357 -9.88 -5.62 -17.13
CA SER A 357 -10.56 -5.56 -15.85
C SER A 357 -9.60 -5.21 -14.71
N TYR A 358 -9.97 -4.20 -13.90
CA TYR A 358 -9.16 -3.74 -12.78
C TYR A 358 -9.91 -3.80 -11.44
N ILE A 359 -9.20 -4.22 -10.39
CA ILE A 359 -9.61 -3.98 -9.00
C ILE A 359 -8.99 -2.66 -8.56
N PHE A 360 -9.84 -1.73 -8.11
CA PHE A 360 -9.38 -0.51 -7.45
C PHE A 360 -9.20 -0.77 -5.96
N CYS A 361 -8.01 -0.49 -5.45
CA CYS A 361 -7.69 -0.62 -4.02
C CYS A 361 -6.87 0.58 -3.58
N LEU A 362 -6.54 0.62 -2.30
CA LEU A 362 -5.84 1.74 -1.70
C LEU A 362 -4.61 1.21 -0.94
N GLN A 363 -3.55 1.99 -0.94
CA GLN A 363 -2.37 1.73 -0.11
C GLN A 363 -2.02 3.00 0.64
N TYR A 364 -1.39 2.89 1.80
CA TYR A 364 -0.96 4.06 2.56
C TYR A 364 0.00 4.94 1.75
N ASN A 365 -0.09 6.25 1.96
CA ASN A 365 0.72 7.25 1.30
C ASN A 365 2.00 7.54 2.08
N TYR A 366 2.89 6.55 2.20
CA TYR A 366 4.13 6.71 2.97
C TYR A 366 5.07 7.77 2.38
N ASP A 367 5.05 7.92 1.06
CA ASP A 367 5.85 8.90 0.32
C ASP A 367 5.23 10.31 0.30
N ARG A 368 4.05 10.48 0.92
CA ARG A 368 3.36 11.77 1.11
C ARG A 368 3.04 12.50 -0.19
N HIS A 369 2.67 11.76 -1.22
CA HIS A 369 2.22 12.30 -2.50
C HIS A 369 1.00 13.22 -2.31
N PRO A 370 1.03 14.46 -2.83
CA PRO A 370 -0.11 15.37 -2.79
C PRO A 370 -1.24 14.88 -3.70
N PHE A 371 -2.47 15.26 -3.36
CA PHE A 371 -3.67 14.82 -4.07
C PHE A 371 -3.70 15.15 -5.57
N ARG A 372 -3.04 16.24 -5.98
CA ARG A 372 -2.90 16.64 -7.40
C ARG A 372 -2.20 15.60 -8.28
N GLU A 373 -1.43 14.68 -7.70
CA GLU A 373 -0.82 13.58 -8.47
C GLU A 373 -1.87 12.56 -8.92
N PHE A 374 -3.01 12.51 -8.21
CA PHE A 374 -4.06 11.54 -8.46
C PHE A 374 -5.28 12.11 -9.15
N ILE A 375 -5.61 13.39 -8.92
CA ILE A 375 -6.79 14.10 -9.44
C ILE A 375 -6.35 15.38 -10.16
N SER A 376 -7.12 15.83 -11.16
CA SER A 376 -6.81 17.05 -11.93
C SER A 376 -6.47 18.26 -11.05
N GLU A 377 -5.51 19.09 -11.48
CA GLU A 377 -4.98 20.23 -10.69
C GLU A 377 -6.02 21.28 -10.25
N ASN A 378 -7.17 21.35 -10.93
CA ASN A 378 -8.26 22.27 -10.62
C ASN A 378 -9.19 21.73 -9.53
N ASN A 379 -8.65 21.46 -8.34
CA ASN A 379 -9.42 20.93 -7.21
C ASN A 379 -9.02 21.58 -5.86
N PRO A 380 -9.95 21.70 -4.89
CA PRO A 380 -9.69 22.40 -3.62
C PRO A 380 -8.68 21.72 -2.69
N PHE A 381 -8.37 20.43 -2.91
CA PHE A 381 -7.47 19.65 -2.05
C PHE A 381 -6.11 19.36 -2.72
N LYS A 382 -5.80 20.00 -3.85
CA LYS A 382 -4.68 19.64 -4.73
C LYS A 382 -3.32 19.52 -4.03
N ASP A 383 -3.05 20.41 -3.07
CA ASP A 383 -1.78 20.47 -2.34
C ASP A 383 -1.84 19.74 -0.98
N GLN A 384 -2.98 19.15 -0.65
CA GLN A 384 -3.17 18.39 0.58
C GLN A 384 -2.65 16.96 0.40
N ILE A 385 -2.10 16.40 1.48
CA ILE A 385 -1.57 15.02 1.50
C ILE A 385 -2.69 14.08 1.93
N THR A 386 -2.92 13.03 1.16
CA THR A 386 -3.84 11.95 1.51
C THR A 386 -3.17 10.91 2.40
N ASN A 387 -3.92 10.25 3.28
CA ASN A 387 -3.37 9.11 4.04
C ASN A 387 -3.17 7.87 3.15
N PHE A 388 -3.89 7.79 2.02
CA PHE A 388 -3.84 6.70 1.06
C PHE A 388 -3.67 7.20 -0.37
N VAL A 389 -3.08 6.36 -1.21
CA VAL A 389 -2.96 6.55 -2.66
C VAL A 389 -3.68 5.40 -3.38
N PRO A 390 -4.22 5.65 -4.58
CA PRO A 390 -4.85 4.60 -5.38
C PRO A 390 -3.83 3.57 -5.86
N ALA A 391 -4.26 2.30 -5.87
CA ALA A 391 -3.55 1.19 -6.46
C ALA A 391 -4.50 0.37 -7.34
N LEU A 392 -3.96 -0.19 -8.43
CA LEU A 392 -4.73 -0.94 -9.43
C LEU A 392 -4.15 -2.34 -9.58
N ILE A 393 -5.03 -3.33 -9.67
CA ILE A 393 -4.67 -4.72 -9.91
C ILE A 393 -5.40 -5.17 -11.15
N ASN A 394 -4.65 -5.59 -12.16
CA ASN A 394 -5.21 -6.15 -13.38
C ASN A 394 -5.64 -7.60 -13.12
N THR A 395 -6.94 -7.88 -13.23
CA THR A 395 -7.48 -9.21 -12.88
C THR A 395 -7.01 -10.29 -13.85
N ASP A 396 -6.90 -9.96 -15.14
CA ASP A 396 -6.51 -10.92 -16.17
C ASP A 396 -5.03 -11.29 -16.00
N ASN A 397 -4.17 -10.30 -15.78
CA ASN A 397 -2.76 -10.54 -15.48
C ASN A 397 -2.60 -11.32 -14.18
N PHE A 398 -3.44 -11.07 -13.16
CA PHE A 398 -3.40 -11.84 -11.92
C PHE A 398 -3.83 -13.30 -12.13
N ILE A 399 -4.87 -13.58 -12.91
CA ILE A 399 -5.29 -14.96 -13.22
C ILE A 399 -4.19 -15.68 -14.01
N ASN A 400 -3.73 -15.06 -15.10
CA ASN A 400 -2.71 -15.64 -15.97
C ASN A 400 -1.42 -15.94 -15.22
N ALA A 401 -1.03 -15.05 -14.31
CA ALA A 401 0.16 -15.23 -13.48
C ALA A 401 0.07 -16.40 -12.50
N HIS A 402 -1.13 -16.91 -12.21
CA HIS A 402 -1.38 -17.93 -11.19
C HIS A 402 -2.12 -19.15 -11.74
N ASN A 403 -1.95 -19.46 -13.03
CA ASN A 403 -2.64 -20.57 -13.71
C ASN A 403 -2.47 -21.91 -12.97
N SER A 404 -1.25 -22.26 -12.56
CA SER A 404 -0.95 -23.46 -11.76
C SER A 404 -1.68 -23.54 -10.41
N LEU A 405 -2.18 -22.42 -9.91
CA LEU A 405 -2.88 -22.33 -8.62
C LEU A 405 -4.40 -22.36 -8.76
N ILE A 406 -4.96 -22.18 -9.96
CA ILE A 406 -6.42 -22.08 -10.16
C ILE A 406 -7.16 -23.32 -9.65
N GLU A 407 -6.72 -24.50 -10.07
CA GLU A 407 -7.38 -25.77 -9.69
C GLU A 407 -7.14 -26.10 -8.20
N PRO A 408 -5.91 -26.03 -7.65
CA PRO A 408 -5.68 -26.14 -6.20
C PRO A 408 -6.50 -25.16 -5.37
N PHE A 409 -6.64 -23.91 -5.85
CA PHE A 409 -7.44 -22.89 -5.21
C PHE A 409 -8.90 -23.28 -5.17
N PHE A 410 -9.48 -23.69 -6.31
CA PHE A 410 -10.87 -24.13 -6.36
C PHE A 410 -11.14 -25.30 -5.40
N LYS A 411 -10.27 -26.32 -5.39
CA LYS A 411 -10.38 -27.47 -4.47
C LYS A 411 -10.36 -27.06 -3.00
N ARG A 412 -9.56 -26.06 -2.64
CA ARG A 412 -9.41 -25.59 -1.26
C ARG A 412 -10.54 -24.64 -0.83
N MET A 413 -10.95 -23.76 -1.72
CA MET A 413 -11.82 -22.63 -1.40
C MET A 413 -13.30 -22.89 -1.73
N GLY A 414 -13.59 -23.81 -2.64
CA GLY A 414 -14.95 -24.11 -3.09
C GLY A 414 -15.57 -23.05 -4.01
N PHE A 415 -14.76 -22.13 -4.53
CA PHE A 415 -15.08 -21.13 -5.55
C PHE A 415 -13.83 -20.83 -6.39
N THR A 416 -14.00 -20.32 -7.61
CA THR A 416 -12.88 -20.09 -8.54
C THR A 416 -12.10 -18.82 -8.20
N LEU A 417 -10.82 -18.77 -8.56
CA LEU A 417 -10.00 -17.56 -8.42
C LEU A 417 -10.62 -16.38 -9.17
N ARG A 418 -11.18 -16.64 -10.35
CA ARG A 418 -11.87 -15.65 -11.18
C ARG A 418 -13.08 -15.06 -10.45
N SER A 419 -13.98 -15.88 -9.88
CA SER A 419 -15.13 -15.37 -9.11
C SER A 419 -14.70 -14.45 -7.96
N LEU A 420 -13.60 -14.79 -7.25
CA LEU A 420 -13.05 -13.94 -6.19
C LEU A 420 -12.58 -12.58 -6.71
N LEU A 421 -11.81 -12.55 -7.79
CA LEU A 421 -11.32 -11.29 -8.34
C LEU A 421 -12.46 -10.42 -8.90
N LEU A 422 -13.48 -11.03 -9.49
CA LEU A 422 -14.70 -10.34 -9.92
C LEU A 422 -15.48 -9.76 -8.74
N PHE A 423 -15.58 -10.51 -7.63
CA PHE A 423 -16.17 -9.99 -6.40
C PHE A 423 -15.43 -8.75 -5.90
N LEU A 424 -14.09 -8.81 -5.80
CA LEU A 424 -13.26 -7.68 -5.36
C LEU A 424 -13.35 -6.50 -6.32
N GLN A 425 -13.41 -6.76 -7.63
CA GLN A 425 -13.62 -5.75 -8.66
C GLN A 425 -14.96 -5.04 -8.45
N ALA A 426 -16.05 -5.80 -8.33
CA ALA A 426 -17.38 -5.28 -8.07
C ALA A 426 -17.42 -4.44 -6.79
N LEU A 427 -16.79 -4.93 -5.72
CA LEU A 427 -16.70 -4.27 -4.44
C LEU A 427 -15.99 -2.91 -4.56
N SER A 428 -14.90 -2.87 -5.35
CA SER A 428 -14.18 -1.63 -5.64
C SER A 428 -15.00 -0.65 -6.50
N TYR A 429 -15.74 -1.15 -7.49
CA TYR A 429 -16.61 -0.33 -8.34
C TYR A 429 -17.79 0.23 -7.58
N GLN A 430 -18.41 -0.57 -6.69
CA GLN A 430 -19.44 -0.09 -5.79
C GLN A 430 -18.93 1.12 -5.02
N HIS A 431 -17.68 1.11 -4.59
CA HIS A 431 -17.11 2.25 -3.88
C HIS A 431 -16.94 3.50 -4.75
N ILE A 432 -16.49 3.33 -6.00
CA ILE A 432 -16.30 4.44 -6.95
C ILE A 432 -17.64 5.01 -7.43
N LEU A 433 -18.66 4.16 -7.57
CA LEU A 433 -19.96 4.50 -8.18
C LEU A 433 -21.04 4.87 -7.16
N TYR A 434 -21.07 4.19 -6.02
CA TYR A 434 -22.16 4.28 -5.05
C TYR A 434 -21.83 5.26 -3.92
N ARG A 435 -21.92 6.58 -4.20
CA ARG A 435 -22.16 7.63 -3.18
C ARG A 435 -22.79 8.89 -3.82
N GLY A 436 -24.11 8.89 -3.94
CA GLY A 436 -24.97 10.08 -4.06
C GLY A 436 -25.21 10.61 -5.49
N GLN A 437 -26.49 10.67 -5.89
CA GLN A 437 -26.96 11.64 -6.88
C GLN A 437 -27.05 12.99 -6.16
N THR A 438 -26.13 13.90 -6.48
CA THR A 438 -26.13 15.25 -5.92
C THR A 438 -26.33 16.27 -7.03
N SER A 439 -26.81 17.46 -6.66
CA SER A 439 -27.06 18.59 -7.56
C SER A 439 -25.79 19.15 -8.21
N HIS A 440 -24.59 18.80 -7.70
CA HIS A 440 -23.28 19.22 -8.23
C HIS A 440 -22.32 18.04 -8.41
N PRO A 441 -22.54 17.18 -9.43
CA PRO A 441 -21.92 15.85 -9.52
C PRO A 441 -20.39 15.85 -9.48
N ALA A 442 -19.74 16.82 -10.13
CA ALA A 442 -18.28 16.88 -10.30
C ALA A 442 -17.52 17.35 -9.03
N GLN A 443 -18.02 18.37 -8.33
CA GLN A 443 -17.35 18.87 -7.12
C GLN A 443 -17.53 17.88 -5.96
N ASP A 444 -18.71 17.28 -5.86
CA ASP A 444 -18.95 16.22 -4.89
C ASP A 444 -18.11 14.97 -5.22
N GLU A 445 -17.76 14.73 -6.48
CA GLU A 445 -16.86 13.62 -6.87
C GLU A 445 -15.45 13.82 -6.31
N VAL A 446 -14.90 15.02 -6.39
CA VAL A 446 -13.59 15.33 -5.82
C VAL A 446 -13.59 15.14 -4.31
N ILE A 447 -14.59 15.68 -3.60
CA ILE A 447 -14.70 15.56 -2.14
C ILE A 447 -14.83 14.08 -1.72
N ARG A 448 -15.60 13.30 -2.48
CA ARG A 448 -15.75 11.85 -2.24
C ARG A 448 -14.45 11.11 -2.40
N VAL A 449 -13.74 11.33 -3.50
CA VAL A 449 -12.44 10.68 -3.75
C VAL A 449 -11.43 11.10 -2.69
N TRP A 450 -11.40 12.38 -2.32
CA TRP A 450 -10.59 12.88 -1.22
C TRP A 450 -10.89 12.15 0.09
N SER A 451 -12.15 12.10 0.54
CA SER A 451 -12.54 11.40 1.78
C SER A 451 -12.21 9.90 1.74
N THR A 452 -12.36 9.26 0.58
CA THR A 452 -11.93 7.87 0.36
C THR A 452 -10.42 7.71 0.53
N LEU A 453 -9.62 8.57 -0.10
CA LEU A 453 -8.16 8.56 0.05
C LEU A 453 -7.69 8.98 1.44
N GLN A 454 -8.55 9.56 2.28
CA GLN A 454 -8.24 9.84 3.68
C GLN A 454 -8.45 8.64 4.60
N ARG A 455 -9.37 7.72 4.28
CA ARG A 455 -9.77 6.65 5.22
C ARG A 455 -9.61 5.22 4.73
N ALA A 456 -9.62 5.01 3.41
CA ALA A 456 -9.54 3.72 2.75
C ALA A 456 -10.57 2.64 3.14
N TYR A 457 -11.75 3.05 3.59
CA TYR A 457 -12.88 2.14 3.81
C TYR A 457 -14.23 2.76 3.45
N THR A 458 -15.24 1.89 3.36
CA THR A 458 -16.65 2.29 3.28
C THR A 458 -17.49 1.47 4.26
N ALA A 459 -18.65 2.00 4.62
CA ALA A 459 -19.62 1.33 5.47
C ALA A 459 -20.95 1.25 4.72
N THR A 460 -21.67 0.13 4.86
CA THR A 460 -22.98 -0.10 4.25
C THR A 460 -23.88 -0.86 5.22
N SER A 461 -25.15 -0.48 5.30
CA SER A 461 -26.17 -1.17 6.10
C SER A 461 -26.88 -2.29 5.33
N ARG A 462 -26.37 -2.64 4.15
CA ARG A 462 -26.91 -3.71 3.33
C ARG A 462 -26.64 -5.05 3.99
N SER A 463 -27.61 -5.96 3.95
CA SER A 463 -27.37 -7.36 4.28
C SER A 463 -26.34 -7.97 3.32
N PRO A 464 -25.69 -9.09 3.68
CA PRO A 464 -24.82 -9.82 2.77
C PRO A 464 -25.48 -10.15 1.42
N GLU A 465 -26.75 -10.55 1.43
CA GLU A 465 -27.54 -10.86 0.23
C GLU A 465 -27.78 -9.62 -0.63
N GLU A 466 -28.18 -8.50 -0.01
CA GLU A 466 -28.38 -7.23 -0.71
C GLU A 466 -27.07 -6.70 -1.31
N LEU A 467 -25.96 -6.83 -0.58
CA LEU A 467 -24.64 -6.49 -1.06
C LEU A 467 -24.29 -7.35 -2.28
N ASN A 468 -24.42 -8.68 -2.18
CA ASN A 468 -24.12 -9.58 -3.28
C ASN A 468 -24.94 -9.28 -4.54
N ASN A 469 -26.25 -9.07 -4.39
CA ASN A 469 -27.12 -8.72 -5.51
C ASN A 469 -26.68 -7.41 -6.18
N GLU A 470 -26.30 -6.41 -5.38
CA GLU A 470 -25.75 -5.16 -5.91
C GLU A 470 -24.42 -5.37 -6.63
N LEU A 471 -23.50 -6.17 -6.08
CA LEU A 471 -22.22 -6.47 -6.72
C LEU A 471 -22.39 -7.18 -8.06
N ILE A 472 -23.29 -8.16 -8.13
CA ILE A 472 -23.63 -8.87 -9.38
C ILE A 472 -24.25 -7.90 -10.39
N ARG A 473 -25.17 -7.03 -9.94
CA ARG A 473 -25.77 -5.99 -10.79
C ARG A 473 -24.71 -5.02 -11.32
N LEU A 474 -23.73 -4.63 -10.51
CA LEU A 474 -22.64 -3.77 -10.96
C LEU A 474 -21.80 -4.46 -12.03
N LEU A 475 -21.44 -5.74 -11.83
CA LEU A 475 -20.69 -6.50 -12.83
C LEU A 475 -21.41 -6.63 -14.16
N SER A 476 -22.73 -6.84 -14.16
CA SER A 476 -23.50 -6.95 -15.41
C SER A 476 -23.60 -5.62 -16.18
N LEU A 477 -23.42 -4.48 -15.50
CA LEU A 477 -23.32 -3.17 -16.15
C LEU A 477 -21.92 -2.87 -16.69
N THR A 478 -20.89 -3.53 -16.15
CA THR A 478 -19.48 -3.26 -16.45
C THR A 478 -18.82 -4.25 -17.38
N SER A 479 -19.21 -5.53 -17.32
CA SER A 479 -18.62 -6.58 -18.14
C SER A 479 -19.09 -6.47 -19.58
N THR A 480 -18.15 -6.57 -20.52
CA THR A 480 -18.42 -6.67 -21.95
C THR A 480 -18.36 -8.10 -22.48
N GLU A 481 -17.92 -9.06 -21.67
CA GLU A 481 -17.68 -10.44 -22.09
C GLU A 481 -18.72 -11.40 -21.51
N VAL A 482 -19.26 -12.29 -22.35
CA VAL A 482 -20.32 -13.25 -22.00
C VAL A 482 -19.79 -14.33 -21.04
N ASP A 483 -18.53 -14.74 -21.20
CA ASP A 483 -17.91 -15.78 -20.35
C ASP A 483 -17.77 -15.34 -18.88
N TYR A 484 -17.67 -14.03 -18.62
CA TYR A 484 -17.62 -13.49 -17.26
C TYR A 484 -18.88 -13.78 -16.45
N ILE A 485 -20.04 -13.96 -17.10
CA ILE A 485 -21.32 -14.13 -16.40
C ILE A 485 -21.45 -15.56 -15.84
N ASN A 486 -20.82 -16.54 -16.48
CA ASN A 486 -20.94 -17.95 -16.09
C ASN A 486 -20.28 -18.26 -14.72
N ASP A 487 -19.24 -17.52 -14.35
CA ASP A 487 -18.55 -17.67 -13.06
C ASP A 487 -19.21 -16.89 -11.91
N VAL A 488 -20.20 -16.03 -12.22
CA VAL A 488 -20.86 -15.14 -11.25
C VAL A 488 -22.20 -15.74 -10.85
N THR A 489 -22.19 -16.56 -9.80
CA THR A 489 -23.42 -17.06 -9.16
C THR A 489 -23.64 -16.39 -7.80
N PRO A 490 -24.90 -16.11 -7.40
CA PRO A 490 -25.19 -15.59 -6.06
C PRO A 490 -24.60 -16.45 -4.93
N ALA A 491 -24.65 -17.77 -5.08
CA ALA A 491 -24.08 -18.70 -4.10
C ALA A 491 -22.55 -18.58 -3.98
N ASN A 492 -21.83 -18.45 -5.10
CA ASN A 492 -20.38 -18.25 -5.07
C ASN A 492 -20.03 -16.90 -4.43
N PHE A 493 -20.75 -15.83 -4.77
CA PHE A 493 -20.51 -14.50 -4.21
C PHE A 493 -20.78 -14.45 -2.72
N LEU A 494 -21.81 -15.15 -2.22
CA LEU A 494 -22.07 -15.26 -0.79
C LEU A 494 -20.94 -15.97 -0.05
N ARG A 495 -20.46 -17.10 -0.59
CA ARG A 495 -19.28 -17.80 -0.03
C ARG A 495 -18.02 -16.94 -0.03
N ILE A 496 -17.80 -16.15 -1.08
CA ILE A 496 -16.68 -15.22 -1.15
C ILE A 496 -16.84 -14.10 -0.11
N CYS A 497 -18.04 -13.54 0.04
CA CYS A 497 -18.34 -12.54 1.05
C CYS A 497 -18.02 -13.09 2.45
N GLU A 498 -18.52 -14.27 2.81
CA GLU A 498 -18.21 -14.97 4.06
C GLU A 498 -16.71 -15.23 4.23
N TYR A 499 -16.02 -15.61 3.15
CA TYR A 499 -14.57 -15.82 3.16
C TYR A 499 -13.77 -14.53 3.39
N LEU A 500 -14.27 -13.38 2.93
CA LEU A 500 -13.62 -12.09 3.13
C LEU A 500 -14.02 -11.39 4.45
N THR A 501 -15.14 -11.81 5.05
CA THR A 501 -15.65 -11.29 6.32
C THR A 501 -14.87 -11.83 7.51
N LEU A 502 -14.51 -10.96 8.46
CA LEU A 502 -13.94 -11.34 9.74
C LEU A 502 -14.95 -12.13 10.58
N SER A 503 -14.59 -13.36 10.95
CA SER A 503 -15.31 -14.19 11.92
C SER A 503 -14.46 -14.37 13.19
N GLU A 504 -15.06 -14.80 14.30
CA GLU A 504 -14.32 -15.09 15.53
C GLU A 504 -13.26 -16.19 15.33
N GLU A 505 -13.57 -17.24 14.54
CA GLU A 505 -12.57 -18.26 14.15
C GLU A 505 -11.37 -17.63 13.40
N LYS A 506 -11.63 -16.67 12.49
CA LYS A 506 -10.55 -15.98 11.79
C LYS A 506 -9.75 -15.09 12.72
N LYS A 507 -10.38 -14.44 13.70
CA LYS A 507 -9.67 -13.63 14.70
C LYS A 507 -8.65 -14.44 15.48
N GLU A 508 -9.03 -15.65 15.94
CA GLU A 508 -8.14 -16.54 16.68
C GLU A 508 -6.91 -16.97 15.85
N ARG A 509 -7.08 -17.05 14.53
CA ARG A 509 -6.03 -17.44 13.59
C ARG A 509 -5.14 -16.29 13.11
N LEU A 510 -5.50 -15.04 13.42
CA LEU A 510 -4.68 -13.88 13.06
C LEU A 510 -3.36 -13.93 13.84
N SER A 511 -2.27 -13.68 13.13
CA SER A 511 -0.97 -13.45 13.73
C SER A 511 -0.42 -12.10 13.28
N LEU A 512 0.10 -11.33 14.23
CA LEU A 512 0.64 -9.99 13.96
C LEU A 512 1.87 -10.04 13.05
N TRP A 513 2.63 -11.12 13.06
CA TRP A 513 3.85 -11.26 12.26
C TRP A 513 3.60 -11.86 10.87
N SER A 514 2.55 -12.69 10.71
CA SER A 514 2.15 -13.22 9.39
C SER A 514 1.23 -12.26 8.63
N TYR A 515 0.62 -11.31 9.33
CA TYR A 515 -0.38 -10.36 8.82
C TYR A 515 -1.64 -11.04 8.25
N GLY A 516 -1.87 -12.32 8.58
CA GLY A 516 -2.88 -13.14 7.92
C GLY A 516 -3.57 -14.14 8.85
N PRO A 517 -4.76 -14.64 8.49
CA PRO A 517 -5.52 -14.35 7.26
C PRO A 517 -6.17 -12.93 7.26
N ARG A 518 -5.89 -12.08 6.26
CA ARG A 518 -6.35 -10.68 6.24
C ARG A 518 -7.82 -10.58 5.82
N PRO A 519 -8.77 -10.18 6.70
CA PRO A 519 -10.14 -9.88 6.28
C PRO A 519 -10.18 -8.60 5.43
N VAL A 520 -11.19 -8.52 4.56
CA VAL A 520 -11.54 -7.32 3.76
C VAL A 520 -12.86 -6.73 4.24
N ILE A 521 -13.72 -7.52 4.89
CA ILE A 521 -15.01 -7.09 5.42
C ILE A 521 -15.03 -7.38 6.92
N PHE A 522 -15.62 -6.49 7.71
CA PHE A 522 -15.97 -6.77 9.11
C PHE A 522 -17.30 -6.12 9.47
N HIS A 523 -17.95 -6.61 10.52
CA HIS A 523 -19.24 -6.11 10.96
C HIS A 523 -19.12 -5.25 12.20
N HIS A 524 -20.02 -4.26 12.30
CA HIS A 524 -20.26 -3.47 13.51
C HIS A 524 -21.78 -3.32 13.66
N GLY A 525 -22.40 -4.21 14.43
CA GLY A 525 -23.85 -4.40 14.41
C GLY A 525 -24.32 -4.83 13.02
N ASP A 526 -25.38 -4.19 12.52
CA ASP A 526 -25.93 -4.45 11.18
C ASP A 526 -25.15 -3.79 10.03
N ILE A 527 -24.01 -3.16 10.34
CA ILE A 527 -23.20 -2.43 9.37
C ILE A 527 -22.03 -3.29 8.92
N SER A 528 -21.86 -3.42 7.61
CA SER A 528 -20.68 -4.00 6.99
C SER A 528 -19.68 -2.90 6.66
N VAL A 529 -18.47 -3.02 7.19
CA VAL A 529 -17.34 -2.15 6.87
C VAL A 529 -16.41 -2.88 5.90
N ILE A 530 -16.11 -2.24 4.77
CA ILE A 530 -15.30 -2.77 3.68
C ILE A 530 -13.96 -2.02 3.67
N ASP A 531 -12.88 -2.73 3.93
CA ASP A 531 -11.49 -2.24 3.96
C ASP A 531 -10.84 -2.33 2.57
N LEU A 532 -10.78 -1.20 1.87
CA LEU A 532 -10.14 -1.11 0.56
C LEU A 532 -8.61 -1.05 0.68
N GLY A 533 -8.10 -0.68 1.85
CA GLY A 533 -6.67 -0.66 2.17
C GLY A 533 -6.09 -2.07 2.39
N GLY A 534 -6.94 -3.03 2.77
CA GLY A 534 -6.55 -4.41 3.06
C GLY A 534 -6.46 -5.33 1.84
N ILE A 535 -7.00 -4.92 0.68
CA ILE A 535 -7.12 -5.77 -0.52
C ILE A 535 -5.75 -6.25 -1.03
N LEU A 536 -4.75 -5.35 -1.10
CA LEU A 536 -3.40 -5.70 -1.57
C LEU A 536 -2.73 -6.74 -0.67
N THR A 537 -2.79 -6.53 0.65
CA THR A 537 -2.26 -7.47 1.63
C THR A 537 -2.98 -8.81 1.56
N PHE A 538 -4.31 -8.80 1.40
CA PHE A 538 -5.10 -10.01 1.20
C PHE A 538 -4.63 -10.79 -0.04
N LEU A 539 -4.51 -10.13 -1.19
CA LEU A 539 -4.09 -10.79 -2.43
C LEU A 539 -2.65 -11.30 -2.39
N SER A 540 -1.75 -10.57 -1.72
CA SER A 540 -0.36 -11.01 -1.50
C SER A 540 -0.28 -12.34 -0.76
N ASN A 541 -1.22 -12.58 0.16
CA ASN A 541 -1.28 -13.77 1.00
C ASN A 541 -2.32 -14.80 0.56
N LEU A 542 -3.03 -14.57 -0.56
CA LEU A 542 -4.18 -15.36 -0.99
C LEU A 542 -3.88 -16.86 -1.09
N PHE A 543 -2.72 -17.19 -1.63
CA PHE A 543 -2.33 -18.57 -1.91
C PHE A 543 -1.60 -19.27 -0.76
N PHE A 544 -1.58 -18.65 0.42
CA PHE A 544 -0.95 -19.25 1.58
C PHE A 544 -1.61 -20.59 1.96
N GLY A 545 -0.79 -21.63 2.11
CA GLY A 545 -1.26 -22.98 2.46
C GLY A 545 -1.95 -23.76 1.32
N ILE A 546 -2.07 -23.19 0.12
CA ILE A 546 -2.52 -23.93 -1.06
C ILE A 546 -1.37 -24.83 -1.54
N ARG A 547 -1.68 -26.07 -1.92
CA ARG A 547 -0.69 -27.06 -2.39
C ARG A 547 -0.84 -27.27 -3.89
N GLU A 548 0.24 -27.02 -4.61
CA GLU A 548 0.30 -27.01 -6.07
C GLU A 548 1.45 -27.85 -6.62
N ASN A 549 1.46 -28.06 -7.93
CA ASN A 549 2.60 -28.65 -8.62
C ASN A 549 3.73 -27.61 -8.78
N ALA A 550 4.82 -27.78 -8.04
CA ALA A 550 5.97 -26.87 -8.07
C ALA A 550 6.65 -26.78 -9.45
N GLN A 551 6.62 -27.86 -10.25
CA GLN A 551 7.17 -27.85 -11.61
C GLN A 551 6.33 -26.95 -12.53
N GLN A 552 5.00 -27.09 -12.48
CA GLN A 552 4.10 -26.26 -13.27
C GLN A 552 4.23 -24.79 -12.86
N ARG A 553 4.36 -24.49 -11.56
CA ARG A 553 4.63 -23.13 -11.08
C ARG A 553 5.94 -22.55 -11.63
N GLY A 554 6.97 -23.38 -11.79
CA GLY A 554 8.23 -22.99 -12.43
C GLY A 554 8.03 -22.59 -13.89
N LEU A 555 7.27 -23.40 -14.64
CA LEU A 555 6.93 -23.12 -16.05
C LEU A 555 6.09 -21.84 -16.20
N ASP A 556 5.10 -21.63 -15.33
CA ASP A 556 4.29 -20.41 -15.34
C ASP A 556 5.17 -19.17 -15.15
N PHE A 557 6.16 -19.22 -14.24
CA PHE A 557 7.07 -18.10 -14.02
C PHE A 557 8.03 -17.85 -15.19
N GLU A 558 8.57 -18.93 -15.78
CA GLU A 558 9.37 -18.84 -17.01
C GLU A 558 8.58 -18.10 -18.10
N GLU A 559 7.35 -18.54 -18.37
CA GLU A 559 6.51 -17.97 -19.42
C GLU A 559 6.13 -16.51 -19.15
N LEU A 560 5.80 -16.17 -17.90
CA LEU A 560 5.51 -14.80 -17.50
C LEU A 560 6.70 -13.88 -17.72
N LEU A 561 7.91 -14.32 -17.34
CA LEU A 561 9.10 -13.51 -17.51
C LEU A 561 9.47 -13.36 -18.99
N ARG A 562 9.35 -14.43 -19.79
CA ARG A 562 9.57 -14.37 -21.25
C ARG A 562 8.63 -13.34 -21.88
N THR A 563 7.35 -13.40 -21.54
CA THR A 563 6.33 -12.46 -22.02
C THR A 563 6.67 -11.01 -21.64
N GLU A 564 7.08 -10.77 -20.39
CA GLU A 564 7.46 -9.42 -19.94
C GLU A 564 8.70 -8.90 -20.70
N ILE A 565 9.74 -9.72 -20.87
CA ILE A 565 10.96 -9.36 -21.60
C ILE A 565 10.65 -9.01 -23.06
N GLU A 566 9.81 -9.79 -23.73
CA GLU A 566 9.36 -9.50 -25.10
C GLU A 566 8.54 -8.20 -25.17
N GLN A 567 7.63 -7.95 -24.21
CA GLN A 567 6.82 -6.73 -24.16
C GLN A 567 7.65 -5.47 -23.96
N GLN A 568 8.78 -5.56 -23.25
CA GLN A 568 9.77 -4.49 -23.09
C GLN A 568 10.64 -4.29 -24.35
N GLY A 569 10.45 -5.11 -25.39
CA GLY A 569 11.13 -4.99 -26.68
C GLY A 569 12.58 -5.47 -26.66
N TYR A 570 12.92 -6.41 -25.78
CA TYR A 570 14.21 -7.09 -25.81
C TYR A 570 14.21 -8.22 -26.86
N ASP A 571 15.37 -8.47 -27.46
CA ASP A 571 15.56 -9.54 -28.44
C ASP A 571 15.72 -10.89 -27.74
N LEU A 572 14.60 -11.58 -27.53
CA LEU A 572 14.54 -12.91 -26.92
C LEU A 572 14.79 -13.98 -28.00
N LEU A 573 15.86 -14.74 -27.83
CA LEU A 573 16.21 -15.83 -28.74
C LEU A 573 15.29 -17.03 -28.51
N PRO A 574 14.86 -17.74 -29.58
CA PRO A 574 14.01 -18.93 -29.47
C PRO A 574 14.83 -20.19 -29.08
N VAL A 575 15.77 -20.05 -28.14
CA VAL A 575 16.70 -21.10 -27.72
C VAL A 575 16.46 -21.43 -26.26
N ARG A 576 16.17 -22.71 -26.01
CA ARG A 576 16.08 -23.30 -24.66
C ARG A 576 17.24 -24.25 -24.36
N PHE A 577 17.68 -25.00 -25.37
CA PHE A 577 18.77 -25.97 -25.26
C PHE A 577 19.97 -25.51 -26.08
N LEU A 578 21.08 -25.28 -25.39
CA LEU A 578 22.39 -24.97 -25.96
C LEU A 578 23.10 -26.32 -26.16
N ARG A 579 23.02 -26.88 -27.37
CA ARG A 579 23.49 -28.21 -27.74
C ARG A 579 24.75 -28.15 -28.58
N ARG A 580 25.69 -29.05 -28.27
CA ARG A 580 26.86 -29.37 -29.10
C ARG A 580 26.52 -30.44 -30.14
N PRO A 581 27.41 -30.68 -31.13
CA PRO A 581 27.24 -31.76 -32.11
C PRO A 581 27.28 -33.17 -31.53
N ASP A 582 27.86 -33.34 -30.33
CA ASP A 582 27.89 -34.62 -29.59
C ASP A 582 26.69 -34.82 -28.67
N GLU A 583 25.59 -34.07 -28.89
CA GLU A 583 24.34 -34.07 -28.12
C GLU A 583 24.47 -33.66 -26.64
N LYS A 584 25.66 -33.24 -26.17
CA LYS A 584 25.80 -32.63 -24.84
C LYS A 584 25.15 -31.26 -24.84
N TYR A 585 24.41 -30.96 -23.77
CA TYR A 585 23.68 -29.70 -23.68
C TYR A 585 23.61 -29.11 -22.27
N ARG A 586 23.29 -27.82 -22.25
CA ARG A 586 22.77 -27.08 -21.09
C ARG A 586 21.43 -26.45 -21.45
N GLU A 587 20.56 -26.34 -20.45
CA GLU A 587 19.26 -25.68 -20.57
C GLU A 587 19.34 -24.28 -19.99
N THR A 588 18.66 -23.33 -20.64
CA THR A 588 18.43 -21.96 -20.17
C THR A 588 16.96 -21.62 -20.37
N ASP A 589 16.38 -20.89 -19.42
CA ASP A 589 14.96 -20.52 -19.46
C ASP A 589 14.73 -19.29 -20.35
N LEU A 590 15.70 -18.36 -20.39
CA LEU A 590 15.73 -17.22 -21.30
C LEU A 590 17.12 -17.02 -21.89
N ALA A 591 17.19 -16.67 -23.18
CA ALA A 591 18.40 -16.25 -23.85
C ALA A 591 18.12 -14.91 -24.55
N ILE A 592 18.79 -13.84 -24.12
CA ILE A 592 18.50 -12.46 -24.56
C ILE A 592 19.74 -11.88 -25.24
N ARG A 593 19.54 -11.27 -26.41
CA ARG A 593 20.59 -10.57 -27.15
C ARG A 593 20.57 -9.07 -26.84
N ILE A 594 21.70 -8.53 -26.37
CA ILE A 594 21.90 -7.08 -26.19
C ILE A 594 23.25 -6.67 -26.75
N GLY A 595 23.24 -6.07 -27.95
CA GLY A 595 24.47 -5.72 -28.67
C GLY A 595 25.30 -6.98 -28.97
N ASN A 596 26.49 -7.05 -28.38
CA ASN A 596 27.40 -8.20 -28.47
C ASN A 596 27.37 -9.08 -27.20
N ASN A 597 26.40 -8.88 -26.32
CA ASN A 597 26.24 -9.65 -25.09
C ASN A 597 25.12 -10.69 -25.23
N LEU A 598 25.41 -11.95 -24.89
CA LEU A 598 24.42 -13.00 -24.71
C LEU A 598 24.11 -13.14 -23.23
N VAL A 599 22.88 -12.81 -22.84
CA VAL A 599 22.40 -12.95 -21.45
C VAL A 599 21.57 -14.22 -21.34
N LEU A 600 21.98 -15.14 -20.46
CA LEU A 600 21.37 -16.44 -20.25
C LEU A 600 20.79 -16.51 -18.84
N CYS A 601 19.49 -16.73 -18.73
CA CYS A 601 18.80 -16.76 -17.44
C CYS A 601 18.34 -18.17 -17.09
N ASP A 602 18.42 -18.50 -15.80
CA ASP A 602 17.85 -19.69 -15.18
C ASP A 602 16.91 -19.23 -14.05
N CYS A 603 15.61 -19.49 -14.21
CA CYS A 603 14.52 -18.95 -13.40
C CYS A 603 14.15 -19.87 -12.25
N ARG A 604 13.77 -19.31 -11.11
CA ARG A 604 13.29 -20.08 -9.96
C ARG A 604 12.20 -19.34 -9.20
N THR A 605 11.05 -20.00 -9.05
CA THR A 605 10.02 -19.59 -8.09
C THR A 605 10.29 -20.23 -6.73
N SER A 606 10.23 -19.41 -5.68
CA SER A 606 10.37 -19.89 -4.31
C SER A 606 9.22 -19.37 -3.47
N GLU A 607 8.48 -20.28 -2.86
CA GLU A 607 7.52 -19.93 -1.82
C GLU A 607 8.24 -19.26 -0.65
N ARG A 608 7.56 -18.31 -0.01
CA ARG A 608 8.00 -17.68 1.24
C ARG A 608 7.20 -18.29 2.38
N PRO A 609 7.73 -19.34 3.03
CA PRO A 609 7.08 -19.88 4.21
C PRO A 609 7.06 -18.80 5.31
N LEU A 610 6.09 -18.89 6.22
CA LEU A 610 5.96 -17.94 7.30
C LEU A 610 7.24 -17.83 8.15
N ASP A 611 7.88 -18.96 8.46
CA ASP A 611 9.15 -18.99 9.19
C ASP A 611 10.29 -18.22 8.50
N TRP A 612 10.22 -18.03 7.17
CA TRP A 612 11.16 -17.17 6.46
C TRP A 612 10.91 -15.68 6.75
N ILE A 613 9.65 -15.26 6.88
CA ILE A 613 9.27 -13.86 7.16
C ILE A 613 9.76 -13.42 8.54
N ILE A 614 9.66 -14.29 9.54
CA ILE A 614 10.15 -14.04 10.91
C ILE A 614 11.65 -14.31 11.07
N GLY A 615 12.31 -14.80 10.02
CA GLY A 615 13.75 -15.05 10.00
C GLY A 615 14.16 -16.20 10.90
N LYS A 616 13.57 -17.39 10.75
CA LYS A 616 14.07 -18.57 11.47
C LYS A 616 15.41 -19.05 10.86
N PRO A 617 16.52 -19.11 11.61
CA PRO A 617 17.84 -19.42 11.06
C PRO A 617 17.90 -20.71 10.23
N SER A 618 17.35 -21.81 10.75
CA SER A 618 17.30 -23.10 10.04
C SER A 618 16.50 -23.09 8.73
N VAL A 619 15.57 -22.14 8.55
CA VAL A 619 14.83 -21.97 7.29
C VAL A 619 15.62 -21.12 6.29
N ILE A 620 16.31 -20.09 6.77
CA ILE A 620 17.20 -19.27 5.93
C ILE A 620 18.38 -20.10 5.42
N GLU A 621 19.00 -20.93 6.27
CA GLU A 621 20.11 -21.80 5.87
C GLU A 621 19.71 -22.75 4.73
N LYS A 622 18.54 -23.40 4.85
CA LYS A 622 17.99 -24.23 3.77
C LYS A 622 17.74 -23.44 2.49
N ARG A 623 17.29 -22.18 2.61
CA ARG A 623 17.08 -21.32 1.45
C ARG A 623 18.40 -20.91 0.79
N ASN A 624 19.42 -20.55 1.58
CA ASN A 624 20.74 -20.19 1.08
C ASN A 624 21.35 -21.35 0.29
N LYS A 625 21.24 -22.59 0.80
CA LYS A 625 21.69 -23.77 0.07
C LYS A 625 21.03 -23.89 -1.32
N LEU A 626 19.72 -23.70 -1.40
CA LEU A 626 19.00 -23.73 -2.68
C LEU A 626 19.42 -22.60 -3.63
N MET A 627 19.77 -21.43 -3.08
CA MET A 627 20.26 -20.30 -3.88
C MET A 627 21.70 -20.53 -4.36
N GLN A 628 22.55 -21.15 -3.53
CA GLN A 628 23.91 -21.56 -3.91
C GLN A 628 23.88 -22.59 -5.04
N GLU A 629 23.05 -23.63 -4.94
CA GLU A 629 22.84 -24.62 -6.02
C GLU A 629 22.40 -23.94 -7.33
N LYS A 630 21.60 -22.88 -7.24
CA LYS A 630 21.16 -22.10 -8.41
C LYS A 630 22.31 -21.31 -9.03
N ILE A 631 23.12 -20.64 -8.21
CA ILE A 631 24.31 -19.90 -8.65
C ILE A 631 25.29 -20.85 -9.33
N GLU A 632 25.56 -22.02 -8.75
CA GLU A 632 26.43 -23.04 -9.34
C GLU A 632 25.92 -23.50 -10.71
N LYS A 633 24.60 -23.76 -10.84
CA LYS A 633 23.99 -24.13 -12.13
C LYS A 633 24.22 -23.04 -13.17
N VAL A 634 23.95 -21.77 -12.83
CA VAL A 634 24.10 -20.61 -13.71
C VAL A 634 25.56 -20.42 -14.16
N LEU A 635 26.51 -20.52 -13.23
CA LEU A 635 27.93 -20.44 -13.56
C LEU A 635 28.36 -21.59 -14.49
N SER A 636 27.84 -22.80 -14.29
CA SER A 636 28.11 -23.94 -15.18
C SER A 636 27.54 -23.77 -16.60
N ILE A 637 26.44 -23.02 -16.75
CA ILE A 637 25.88 -22.67 -18.06
C ILE A 637 26.84 -21.70 -18.77
N LYS A 638 27.29 -20.66 -18.06
CA LYS A 638 28.27 -19.70 -18.60
C LYS A 638 29.54 -20.38 -19.08
N GLU A 639 30.13 -21.23 -18.24
CA GLU A 639 31.35 -21.98 -18.56
C GLU A 639 31.15 -22.85 -19.81
N PHE A 640 30.09 -23.66 -19.83
CA PHE A 640 29.74 -24.50 -20.98
C PHE A 640 29.59 -23.68 -22.27
N VAL A 641 28.93 -22.53 -22.22
CA VAL A 641 28.72 -21.71 -23.41
C VAL A 641 30.01 -21.05 -23.88
N CYS A 642 30.81 -20.49 -22.96
CA CYS A 642 32.09 -19.88 -23.30
C CYS A 642 33.05 -20.87 -23.97
N GLU A 643 33.10 -22.12 -23.50
CA GLU A 643 33.96 -23.16 -24.06
C GLU A 643 33.49 -23.69 -25.43
N ASN A 644 32.20 -23.59 -25.73
CA ASN A 644 31.59 -24.28 -26.87
C ASN A 644 30.92 -23.33 -27.89
N LEU A 645 30.97 -22.01 -27.68
CA LEU A 645 30.26 -21.00 -28.46
C LEU A 645 30.29 -21.21 -29.99
N PRO A 646 31.44 -21.55 -30.63
CA PRO A 646 31.50 -21.71 -32.09
C PRO A 646 30.80 -22.97 -32.62
N ILE A 647 30.50 -23.94 -31.75
CA ILE A 647 29.93 -25.25 -32.12
C ILE A 647 28.53 -25.47 -31.56
N LEU A 648 27.95 -24.48 -30.87
CA LEU A 648 26.58 -24.57 -30.38
C LEU A 648 25.57 -24.49 -31.54
N ASN A 649 24.39 -25.06 -31.32
CA ASN A 649 23.25 -24.90 -32.23
C ASN A 649 22.77 -23.44 -32.28
N GLY A 650 23.04 -22.76 -33.41
CA GLY A 650 22.61 -21.39 -33.67
C GLY A 650 23.75 -20.50 -34.16
N ASP A 651 23.43 -19.26 -34.54
CA ASP A 651 24.45 -18.25 -34.87
C ASP A 651 24.75 -17.37 -33.66
N TYR A 652 25.93 -17.59 -33.07
CA TYR A 652 26.48 -16.82 -31.96
C TYR A 652 27.74 -16.03 -32.36
N SER A 653 28.00 -15.84 -33.66
CA SER A 653 29.20 -15.14 -34.16
C SER A 653 29.30 -13.68 -33.69
N TRP A 654 28.17 -13.09 -33.29
CA TRP A 654 28.06 -11.73 -32.76
C TRP A 654 28.40 -11.63 -31.26
N VAL A 655 28.50 -12.74 -30.55
CA VAL A 655 28.69 -12.77 -29.10
C VAL A 655 30.16 -12.51 -28.75
N GLN A 656 30.41 -11.44 -28.00
CA GLN A 656 31.72 -11.09 -27.43
C GLN A 656 31.76 -11.34 -25.91
N SER A 657 30.61 -11.37 -25.25
CA SER A 657 30.49 -11.60 -23.82
C SER A 657 29.26 -12.44 -23.51
N VAL A 658 29.43 -13.42 -22.61
CA VAL A 658 28.35 -14.28 -22.11
C VAL A 658 28.13 -13.94 -20.64
N ILE A 659 26.90 -13.58 -20.32
CA ILE A 659 26.45 -13.26 -18.96
C ILE A 659 25.41 -14.31 -18.60
N SER A 660 25.59 -15.02 -17.48
CA SER A 660 24.58 -15.96 -16.99
C SER A 660 24.08 -15.52 -15.62
N LEU A 661 22.76 -15.57 -15.46
CA LEU A 661 22.03 -15.03 -14.32
C LEU A 661 21.06 -16.07 -13.75
N GLY A 662 20.98 -16.12 -12.42
CA GLY A 662 19.84 -16.72 -11.74
C GLY A 662 18.74 -15.67 -11.59
N VAL A 663 17.51 -16.00 -11.95
CA VAL A 663 16.38 -15.09 -11.79
C VAL A 663 15.36 -15.66 -10.82
N VAL A 664 14.99 -14.84 -9.84
CA VAL A 664 14.02 -15.16 -8.79
C VAL A 664 12.94 -14.09 -8.77
N THR A 665 11.79 -14.40 -8.19
CA THR A 665 10.66 -13.46 -8.15
C THR A 665 11.00 -12.18 -7.39
N GLU A 666 11.91 -12.28 -6.41
CA GLU A 666 12.07 -11.31 -5.35
C GLU A 666 13.53 -11.20 -4.91
N VAL A 667 13.90 -10.09 -4.26
CA VAL A 667 15.28 -9.88 -3.79
C VAL A 667 15.67 -10.93 -2.76
N GLU A 668 16.73 -11.69 -3.06
CA GLU A 668 17.28 -12.72 -2.20
C GLU A 668 18.48 -12.24 -1.40
N TRP A 669 18.62 -12.82 -0.21
CA TRP A 669 19.78 -12.63 0.65
C TRP A 669 21.00 -13.34 0.03
N ILE A 670 22.12 -12.62 -0.07
CA ILE A 670 23.41 -13.15 -0.48
C ILE A 670 24.30 -13.13 0.77
N ASP A 671 24.77 -14.29 1.20
CA ASP A 671 25.46 -14.48 2.48
C ASP A 671 26.99 -14.39 2.41
N SER A 672 27.55 -14.08 1.23
CA SER A 672 28.99 -14.03 1.02
C SER A 672 29.41 -12.89 0.07
N GLN A 673 30.57 -12.32 0.36
CA GLN A 673 31.23 -11.30 -0.46
C GLN A 673 32.15 -11.88 -1.55
N GLU A 674 32.21 -13.21 -1.68
CA GLU A 674 32.99 -13.92 -2.72
C GLU A 674 32.55 -13.52 -4.14
N GLU A 675 33.51 -13.32 -5.04
CA GLU A 675 33.26 -12.85 -6.42
C GLU A 675 32.23 -13.69 -7.18
N ARG A 676 32.14 -15.01 -6.94
CA ARG A 676 31.18 -15.88 -7.62
C ARG A 676 29.70 -15.52 -7.42
N TYR A 677 29.37 -14.76 -6.36
CA TYR A 677 28.01 -14.30 -6.08
C TYR A 677 27.67 -12.99 -6.77
N TRP A 678 28.66 -12.29 -7.32
CA TRP A 678 28.54 -10.91 -7.79
C TRP A 678 28.99 -10.80 -9.24
N LEU A 679 28.16 -10.17 -10.08
CA LEU A 679 28.62 -9.69 -11.38
C LEU A 679 29.44 -8.40 -11.23
N ASP A 680 28.98 -7.53 -10.33
CA ASP A 680 29.65 -6.29 -9.98
C ASP A 680 29.29 -5.94 -8.53
N LYS A 681 30.23 -6.19 -7.64
CA LYS A 681 30.07 -6.00 -6.20
C LYS A 681 29.99 -4.53 -5.80
N ASP A 682 30.70 -3.65 -6.49
CA ASP A 682 30.74 -2.22 -6.16
C ASP A 682 29.41 -1.52 -6.50
N ASN A 683 28.64 -2.11 -7.42
CA ASN A 683 27.33 -1.63 -7.84
C ASN A 683 26.14 -2.47 -7.30
N ASP A 684 26.37 -3.33 -6.29
CA ASP A 684 25.36 -4.24 -5.72
C ASP A 684 24.64 -5.08 -6.79
N LEU A 685 25.39 -5.63 -7.74
CA LEU A 685 24.87 -6.43 -8.84
C LEU A 685 25.19 -7.92 -8.63
N PRO A 686 24.27 -8.69 -8.05
CA PRO A 686 24.46 -10.12 -7.81
C PRO A 686 24.29 -10.94 -9.10
N VAL A 687 24.84 -12.17 -9.11
CA VAL A 687 24.55 -13.18 -10.15
C VAL A 687 23.09 -13.68 -10.04
N LEU A 688 22.54 -13.67 -8.82
CA LEU A 688 21.15 -14.03 -8.54
C LEU A 688 20.30 -12.76 -8.35
N MET A 689 19.43 -12.47 -9.32
CA MET A 689 18.66 -11.23 -9.39
C MET A 689 17.16 -11.47 -9.20
N SER A 690 16.48 -10.54 -8.55
CA SER A 690 15.03 -10.40 -8.67
C SER A 690 14.60 -9.97 -10.08
N ILE A 691 13.30 -10.07 -10.39
CA ILE A 691 12.76 -9.59 -11.67
C ILE A 691 13.10 -8.12 -11.89
N GLN A 692 12.87 -7.26 -10.89
CA GLN A 692 13.17 -5.83 -11.01
C GLN A 692 14.67 -5.60 -11.28
N GLU A 693 15.54 -6.31 -10.57
CA GLU A 693 16.99 -6.18 -10.77
C GLU A 693 17.44 -6.63 -12.15
N LEU A 694 16.83 -7.69 -12.69
CA LEU A 694 17.07 -8.11 -14.06
C LEU A 694 16.66 -7.01 -15.05
N LEU A 695 15.46 -6.44 -14.92
CA LEU A 695 15.01 -5.40 -15.84
C LEU A 695 15.90 -4.15 -15.78
N ASP A 696 16.26 -3.70 -14.57
CA ASP A 696 17.18 -2.58 -14.37
C ASP A 696 18.56 -2.86 -14.99
N PHE A 697 19.04 -4.10 -14.87
CA PHE A 697 20.30 -4.54 -15.46
C PHE A 697 20.26 -4.55 -16.99
N LEU A 698 19.20 -5.13 -17.58
CA LEU A 698 19.04 -5.20 -19.03
C LEU A 698 18.92 -3.79 -19.65
N GLU A 699 18.21 -2.87 -18.99
CA GLU A 699 18.08 -1.49 -19.45
C GLU A 699 19.43 -0.78 -19.46
N LYS A 700 20.22 -0.92 -18.40
CA LYS A 700 21.59 -0.38 -18.34
C LYS A 700 22.49 -0.97 -19.44
N LEU A 701 22.43 -2.30 -19.64
CA LEU A 701 23.23 -2.99 -20.64
C LEU A 701 22.85 -2.55 -22.06
N LYS A 702 21.56 -2.35 -22.32
CA LYS A 702 21.04 -1.83 -23.59
C LYS A 702 21.52 -0.41 -23.85
N ALA A 703 21.41 0.48 -22.85
CA ALA A 703 21.90 1.85 -22.95
C ALA A 703 23.42 1.91 -23.26
N GLN A 704 24.22 1.03 -22.66
CA GLN A 704 25.66 0.93 -22.95
C GLN A 704 25.95 0.42 -24.37
N ALA A 705 25.19 -0.57 -24.85
CA ALA A 705 25.32 -1.10 -26.20
C ALA A 705 24.95 -0.04 -27.25
N ASP A 706 23.88 0.73 -27.02
CA ASP A 706 23.44 1.79 -27.92
C ASP A 706 24.41 2.98 -27.93
N ALA A 707 24.97 3.35 -26.77
CA ALA A 707 26.03 4.37 -26.70
C ALA A 707 27.28 3.96 -27.49
N SER A 708 27.67 2.69 -27.43
CA SER A 708 28.83 2.16 -28.18
C SER A 708 28.61 2.12 -29.69
N ARG A 709 27.35 2.03 -30.15
CA ARG A 709 26.99 2.11 -31.56
C ARG A 709 27.05 3.53 -32.10
N ASN A 710 26.68 4.54 -31.30
CA ASN A 710 26.67 5.94 -31.74
C ASN A 710 28.08 6.57 -31.82
N ILE A 711 29.08 5.96 -31.20
CA ILE A 711 30.49 6.43 -31.23
C ILE A 711 31.24 5.85 -32.44
N ARG A 712 30.79 4.73 -33.00
CA ARG A 712 31.35 4.10 -34.21
C ARG A 712 30.65 4.61 -35.46
#